data_AF-A0A8H4VYT2-F1
#
_entry.id   AF-A0A8H4VYT2-F1
#
_cell.length_a   1.000
_cell.length_b   1.000
_cell.length_c   1.000
_cell.angle_alpha   90.00
_cell.angle_beta   90.00
_cell.angle_gamma   90.00
#
_symmetry.space_group_name_H-M   'P 1'
#
loop_
_entity.id
_entity.type
_entity.pdbx_description
1 polymer ?
#
loop_
_entity_poly.entity_id
_entity_poly.type
_entity_poly.pdbx_seq_one_letter_code
_entity_poly.pdbx_strand_id
1 'polypeptide(L)'
;MAVSSIQDRTNEFRSVLTQVQKRNASSKVGAQRQSLLTDAQKAANGSSNGDAKPRRSEFARRAAEIGRGIGATMGKLEKLAQLAKRKTLFDDRPVEINELTFIIKQDLSSLNQQISSLQTLSRAQHPKADQEGEHNKNVVFLLQGKLTDVSANFKDVLEVRTKNIQASRSRTENFVSSVSAHAAPSISQSASPLYSTPARGSPGPGQDLLSLNPVGDQQLLMMEEAQPQNTYIHQRGEAIEAIERTISELGGIFGQLASMVSEQSEMIQRIDANTEDVVDNVQGAQRELLKYWSRVSGNRWLIAKMFGVLMIFFLLWVLIAGDPIPPQSWLYPSFFHLPSIQPANRGFCLYSWSFDLHITRSPGKSAGMAWDLARKFVLGETFCDSEERHVRHLNQVLEPLQSMMFPSDESDWRGSVPYNSKKGHHPNRDLLQRGQAFFPGGKIILSVDIILRVSTTGGNASSPLLYGLMFEDINNSGDGGIHGQLLKNNGFQGTSPGLTAYAAVGGTTLAQDTSTPLTTAITSSLKVSVASGTTGFVGFSNSGYGGVPVNADTYANYFWMKGTYSGTVILQLIGSTSGIVYATQNITVASSSSAFTYYETTYTSTQSPDGDNVWQLLFDASQVVGSSLWFDLVQLFPVTYHERYNGIRKDVGDFLEAIGGSFLRFPGGNNLEGAYPANRWQWNATIGPVENRPGRQGDWSYANTDALGLMEYLQWCEDMSLTPILAIWSGLTLGGGIISGTALTPYVDDALNELEFLLGSTSTTYGALRASYGRTDPYAITHLEIGNEDNLSSGCSTYASRFTAFYNAIHAAYPSITIIASTTSSSCLPSPLPTGVWTDIHHYESPSAFISLFNEFDNYPRTTGYGIFVGEYANTANDAGATTYWSTVQGAVSEAVYMIGLERNSDLVKMASYAPLLEHYDLAEWSPDLVGLDSRPGSLTGSVSYYNQKMFSNARGSTILPVISTVDFGPLYWVASSTTTGTYYVKIANYGTTAESVTVEIPAATGLNATASLEILTGPALSSNYPLDVTVLPTTSTVSGSASGGWTFSLAGYGVAVLTLSPSA
;
A
#
# COMPACT_ATOMS: atom_id res chain seq x y z
N MET A 1 50.79 36.05 -2.38
CA MET A 1 50.11 36.46 -1.13
C MET A 1 49.47 35.24 -0.49
N ALA A 2 48.86 35.37 0.69
CA ALA A 2 48.55 34.25 1.61
C ALA A 2 47.91 33.00 0.97
N VAL A 3 48.42 31.83 1.36
CA VAL A 3 47.77 30.53 1.15
C VAL A 3 46.88 30.26 2.35
N SER A 4 45.59 29.93 2.14
CA SER A 4 44.69 29.49 3.20
C SER A 4 44.94 28.02 3.53
N SER A 5 45.20 27.72 4.81
CA SER A 5 45.36 26.34 5.29
C SER A 5 44.01 25.62 5.30
N ILE A 6 43.90 24.51 4.58
CA ILE A 6 42.75 23.59 4.68
C ILE A 6 42.77 22.99 6.09
N GLN A 7 41.71 23.22 6.88
CA GLN A 7 41.54 22.60 8.19
C GLN A 7 40.88 21.23 8.06
N ASP A 8 41.50 20.20 8.66
CA ASP A 8 40.91 18.87 8.77
C ASP A 8 39.76 18.86 9.79
N ARG A 9 38.53 18.73 9.29
CA ARG A 9 37.30 18.67 10.10
C ARG A 9 36.85 17.24 10.42
N THR A 10 37.68 16.22 10.15
CA THR A 10 37.35 14.79 10.39
C THR A 10 36.95 14.52 11.84
N ASN A 11 37.53 15.22 12.82
CA ASN A 11 37.18 15.07 14.23
C ASN A 11 35.78 15.63 14.56
N GLU A 12 35.36 16.71 13.90
CA GLU A 12 34.01 17.26 14.07
C GLU A 12 32.98 16.34 13.39
N PHE A 13 33.27 15.85 12.18
CA PHE A 13 32.44 14.83 11.51
C PHE A 13 32.28 13.58 12.38
N ARG A 14 33.37 13.08 12.97
CA ARG A 14 33.33 11.95 13.94
C ARG A 14 32.52 12.28 15.19
N SER A 15 32.60 13.51 15.74
CA SER A 15 31.79 13.89 16.90
C SER A 15 30.30 13.95 16.58
N VAL A 16 29.92 14.47 15.39
CA VAL A 16 28.53 14.51 14.91
C VAL A 16 28.03 13.08 14.67
N LEU A 17 28.81 12.23 14.01
CA LEU A 17 28.44 10.83 13.75
C LEU A 17 28.28 10.05 15.08
N THR A 18 29.13 10.31 16.08
CA THR A 18 29.00 9.76 17.44
C THR A 18 27.76 10.30 18.17
N GLN A 19 27.40 11.58 17.99
CA GLN A 19 26.15 12.14 18.53
C GLN A 19 24.90 11.55 17.86
N VAL A 20 24.92 11.34 16.54
CA VAL A 20 23.84 10.68 15.80
C VAL A 20 23.69 9.22 16.24
N GLN A 21 24.79 8.47 16.38
CA GLN A 21 24.74 7.12 16.96
C GLN A 21 24.20 7.11 18.40
N LYS A 22 24.57 8.08 19.25
CA LYS A 22 23.97 8.23 20.58
C LYS A 22 22.48 8.58 20.54
N ARG A 23 22.03 9.43 19.60
CA ARG A 23 20.60 9.70 19.39
C ARG A 23 19.84 8.43 18.98
N ASN A 24 20.36 7.67 18.02
CA ASN A 24 19.75 6.42 17.55
C ASN A 24 19.78 5.30 18.61
N ALA A 25 20.78 5.28 19.49
CA ALA A 25 20.77 4.43 20.67
C ALA A 25 19.69 4.88 21.69
N SER A 26 19.53 6.19 21.90
CA SER A 26 18.53 6.73 22.83
C SER A 26 17.09 6.53 22.37
N SER A 27 16.81 6.58 21.06
CA SER A 27 15.48 6.29 20.51
C SER A 27 15.11 4.82 20.65
N LYS A 28 16.05 3.89 20.42
CA LYS A 28 15.84 2.45 20.72
C LYS A 28 15.57 2.17 22.20
N VAL A 29 16.21 2.90 23.12
CA VAL A 29 15.92 2.79 24.58
C VAL A 29 14.57 3.44 24.97
N GLY A 30 14.05 4.37 24.18
CA GLY A 30 12.71 4.96 24.38
C GLY A 30 11.60 3.92 24.38
N ALA A 31 11.61 3.01 23.39
CA ALA A 31 10.63 1.93 23.28
C ALA A 31 10.59 0.99 24.50
N GLN A 32 11.73 0.81 25.18
CA GLN A 32 11.84 -0.04 26.38
C GLN A 32 11.58 0.69 27.71
N ARG A 33 11.26 1.99 27.71
CA ARG A 33 10.88 2.74 28.93
C ARG A 33 9.40 3.02 29.09
N GLN A 34 8.56 2.67 28.12
CA GLN A 34 7.10 2.77 28.20
C GLN A 34 6.45 1.69 29.12
N SER A 35 7.26 0.79 29.72
CA SER A 35 6.81 -0.42 30.43
C SER A 35 7.16 -0.46 31.93
N LEU A 36 7.24 0.72 32.58
CA LEU A 36 7.59 0.84 34.01
C LEU A 36 6.52 1.58 34.84
N LEU A 37 5.25 1.32 34.55
CA LEU A 37 4.11 1.63 35.42
C LEU A 37 3.41 0.33 35.80
N THR A 38 3.60 -0.13 37.04
CA THR A 38 2.89 -1.30 37.59
C THR A 38 1.40 -1.04 37.67
N ASP A 39 0.56 -2.03 37.33
CA ASP A 39 -0.89 -1.82 37.15
C ASP A 39 -1.64 -1.32 38.41
N ALA A 40 -1.08 -1.54 39.60
CA ALA A 40 -1.56 -0.92 40.84
C ALA A 40 -1.62 0.63 40.77
N GLN A 41 -0.72 1.28 40.03
CA GLN A 41 -0.73 2.72 39.81
C GLN A 41 -1.73 3.17 38.72
N LYS A 42 -2.13 2.28 37.80
CA LYS A 42 -3.25 2.55 36.88
C LYS A 42 -4.60 2.46 37.61
N ALA A 43 -4.74 1.50 38.52
CA ALA A 43 -5.95 1.32 39.32
C ALA A 43 -6.25 2.49 40.28
N ALA A 44 -5.21 3.16 40.79
CA ALA A 44 -5.35 4.21 41.81
C ALA A 44 -6.05 5.51 41.33
N ASN A 45 -6.11 5.78 40.03
CA ASN A 45 -6.81 6.95 39.46
C ASN A 45 -8.23 6.63 38.95
N GLY A 46 -8.74 5.43 39.19
CA GLY A 46 -9.98 4.92 38.59
C GLY A 46 -11.22 4.89 39.50
N SER A 47 -11.46 5.92 40.32
CA SER A 47 -12.53 5.90 41.35
C SER A 47 -13.54 7.05 41.30
N SER A 48 -14.21 7.26 40.16
CA SER A 48 -15.47 8.03 40.11
C SER A 48 -16.34 7.69 38.89
N ASN A 49 -17.44 6.96 39.13
CA ASN A 49 -18.71 6.91 38.38
C ASN A 49 -18.73 6.97 36.83
N GLY A 50 -19.12 5.84 36.20
CA GLY A 50 -20.17 5.82 35.16
C GLY A 50 -19.81 6.09 33.69
N ASP A 51 -19.88 5.04 32.87
CA ASP A 51 -20.25 5.01 31.44
C ASP A 51 -19.98 6.24 30.55
N ALA A 52 -18.71 6.46 30.20
CA ALA A 52 -18.34 7.10 28.93
C ALA A 52 -16.93 6.70 28.48
N LYS A 53 -16.73 6.45 27.16
CA LYS A 53 -15.38 6.53 26.57
C LYS A 53 -14.89 7.99 26.68
N PRO A 54 -13.61 8.25 26.99
CA PRO A 54 -13.10 9.61 27.10
C PRO A 54 -13.18 10.33 25.74
N ARG A 55 -14.14 11.25 25.61
CA ARG A 55 -14.20 12.17 24.46
C ARG A 55 -12.93 13.02 24.47
N ARG A 56 -12.18 13.01 23.35
CA ARG A 56 -11.08 13.98 23.14
C ARG A 56 -11.63 15.39 23.39
N SER A 57 -10.90 16.21 24.15
CA SER A 57 -11.35 17.58 24.47
C SER A 57 -11.62 18.37 23.18
N GLU A 58 -12.59 19.29 23.22
CA GLU A 58 -12.95 20.05 22.03
C GLU A 58 -11.76 20.88 21.51
N PHE A 59 -10.95 21.39 22.43
CA PHE A 59 -9.64 22.00 22.16
C PHE A 59 -8.75 21.07 21.33
N ALA A 60 -8.52 19.82 21.79
CA ALA A 60 -7.67 18.86 21.08
C ALA A 60 -8.21 18.47 19.70
N ARG A 61 -9.54 18.41 19.54
CA ARG A 61 -10.16 18.18 18.21
C ARG A 61 -9.89 19.35 17.27
N ARG A 62 -10.16 20.59 17.69
CA ARG A 62 -9.92 21.82 16.90
C ARG A 62 -8.43 22.00 16.57
N ALA A 63 -7.54 21.72 17.52
CA ALA A 63 -6.09 21.77 17.31
C ALA A 63 -5.61 20.76 16.25
N ALA A 64 -6.15 19.53 16.25
CA ALA A 64 -5.84 18.50 15.26
C ALA A 64 -6.51 18.75 13.88
N GLU A 65 -7.52 19.61 13.82
CA GLU A 65 -8.15 20.09 12.59
C GLU A 65 -7.29 21.19 11.95
N ILE A 66 -6.93 22.23 12.72
CA ILE A 66 -6.00 23.29 12.32
C ILE A 66 -4.65 22.69 11.87
N GLY A 67 -4.10 21.73 12.62
CA GLY A 67 -2.83 21.08 12.29
C GLY A 67 -2.86 20.33 10.95
N ARG A 68 -4.00 19.70 10.59
CA ARG A 68 -4.18 19.08 9.27
C ARG A 68 -4.39 20.11 8.16
N GLY A 69 -5.11 21.20 8.44
CA GLY A 69 -5.28 22.32 7.52
C GLY A 69 -3.94 22.96 7.14
N ILE A 70 -3.09 23.28 8.12
CA ILE A 70 -1.72 23.79 7.88
C ILE A 70 -0.92 22.82 7.00
N GLY A 71 -1.01 21.51 7.23
CA GLY A 71 -0.35 20.50 6.39
C GLY A 71 -0.84 20.50 4.94
N ALA A 72 -2.16 20.55 4.73
CA ALA A 72 -2.76 20.63 3.40
C ALA A 72 -2.36 21.91 2.65
N THR A 73 -2.35 23.06 3.33
CA THR A 73 -1.91 24.34 2.76
C THR A 73 -0.41 24.34 2.44
N MET A 74 0.42 23.67 3.22
CA MET A 74 1.85 23.48 2.90
C MET A 74 2.03 22.67 1.60
N GLY A 75 1.29 21.58 1.40
CA GLY A 75 1.34 20.81 0.15
C GLY A 75 0.92 21.63 -1.08
N LYS A 76 -0.14 22.45 -0.96
CA LYS A 76 -0.53 23.42 -2.01
C LYS A 76 0.58 24.43 -2.29
N LEU A 77 1.24 24.94 -1.24
CA LEU A 77 2.35 25.88 -1.33
C LEU A 77 3.59 25.27 -1.98
N GLU A 78 3.91 24.00 -1.73
CA GLU A 78 5.01 23.31 -2.41
C GLU A 78 4.75 23.16 -3.91
N LYS A 79 3.52 22.82 -4.32
CA LYS A 79 3.13 22.85 -5.75
C LYS A 79 3.27 24.25 -6.35
N LEU A 80 2.82 25.29 -5.64
CA LEU A 80 2.99 26.69 -6.05
C LEU A 80 4.49 27.06 -6.20
N ALA A 81 5.32 26.63 -5.26
CA ALA A 81 6.77 26.88 -5.24
C ALA A 81 7.50 26.18 -6.39
N GLN A 82 7.08 24.96 -6.77
CA GLN A 82 7.60 24.26 -7.94
C GLN A 82 7.24 25.01 -9.24
N LEU A 83 5.98 25.44 -9.40
CA LEU A 83 5.53 26.20 -10.56
C LEU A 83 6.25 27.56 -10.66
N ALA A 84 6.33 28.32 -9.57
CA ALA A 84 6.98 29.64 -9.54
C ALA A 84 8.50 29.61 -9.78
N LYS A 85 9.15 28.44 -9.63
CA LYS A 85 10.58 28.24 -9.90
C LYS A 85 10.87 27.88 -11.38
N ARG A 86 9.87 27.53 -12.18
CA ARG A 86 10.05 27.30 -13.63
C ARG A 86 10.41 28.63 -14.32
N LYS A 87 11.41 28.61 -15.21
CA LYS A 87 11.99 29.81 -15.87
C LYS A 87 11.74 29.87 -17.38
N THR A 88 10.95 28.94 -17.91
CA THR A 88 10.67 28.76 -19.33
C THR A 88 9.67 29.80 -19.84
N LEU A 89 9.91 30.35 -21.04
CA LEU A 89 9.09 31.43 -21.61
C LEU A 89 7.72 30.96 -22.15
N PHE A 90 7.54 29.64 -22.30
CA PHE A 90 6.44 29.00 -23.05
C PHE A 90 5.61 27.99 -22.22
N ASP A 91 5.96 27.76 -20.95
CA ASP A 91 5.28 26.82 -20.01
C ASP A 91 4.87 27.52 -18.70
N ASP A 92 4.63 28.83 -18.77
CA ASP A 92 4.04 29.63 -17.69
C ASP A 92 2.52 29.42 -17.71
N ARG A 93 1.95 28.82 -16.65
CA ARG A 93 0.52 28.54 -16.49
C ARG A 93 -0.13 29.59 -15.58
N PRO A 94 -0.46 30.80 -16.07
CA PRO A 94 -0.87 31.90 -15.19
C PRO A 94 -2.17 31.60 -14.42
N VAL A 95 -3.11 30.86 -15.02
CA VAL A 95 -4.40 30.51 -14.40
C VAL A 95 -4.21 29.61 -13.17
N GLU A 96 -3.60 28.43 -13.35
CA GLU A 96 -3.35 27.45 -12.27
C GLU A 96 -2.59 28.08 -11.09
N ILE A 97 -1.58 28.92 -11.37
CA ILE A 97 -0.80 29.59 -10.32
C ILE A 97 -1.61 30.69 -9.62
N ASN A 98 -2.49 31.41 -10.32
CA ASN A 98 -3.36 32.42 -9.73
C ASN A 98 -4.46 31.80 -8.85
N GLU A 99 -5.06 30.69 -9.30
CA GLU A 99 -6.05 29.91 -8.54
C GLU A 99 -5.42 29.34 -7.26
N LEU A 100 -4.24 28.70 -7.36
CA LEU A 100 -3.50 28.21 -6.19
C LEU A 100 -3.14 29.37 -5.23
N THR A 101 -2.74 30.53 -5.75
CA THR A 101 -2.47 31.73 -4.92
C THR A 101 -3.73 32.18 -4.16
N PHE A 102 -4.89 32.18 -4.81
CA PHE A 102 -6.17 32.54 -4.18
C PHE A 102 -6.61 31.52 -3.12
N ILE A 103 -6.49 30.22 -3.42
CA ILE A 103 -6.83 29.13 -2.48
C ILE A 103 -5.92 29.18 -1.25
N ILE A 104 -4.60 29.35 -1.41
CA ILE A 104 -3.66 29.46 -0.28
C ILE A 104 -3.95 30.71 0.56
N LYS A 105 -4.29 31.85 -0.07
CA LYS A 105 -4.72 33.07 0.64
C LYS A 105 -5.97 32.82 1.50
N GLN A 106 -6.97 32.12 0.95
CA GLN A 106 -8.21 31.79 1.66
C GLN A 106 -7.96 30.80 2.82
N ASP A 107 -7.16 29.76 2.59
CA ASP A 107 -6.75 28.80 3.63
C ASP A 107 -6.05 29.50 4.81
N LEU A 108 -5.01 30.30 4.53
CA LEU A 108 -4.22 31.01 5.56
C LEU A 108 -5.09 31.97 6.39
N SER A 109 -6.02 32.67 5.73
CA SER A 109 -7.00 33.54 6.41
C SER A 109 -7.92 32.75 7.34
N SER A 110 -8.46 31.61 6.87
CA SER A 110 -9.30 30.72 7.68
C SER A 110 -8.53 30.14 8.87
N LEU A 111 -7.31 29.65 8.65
CA LEU A 111 -6.46 29.09 9.71
C LEU A 111 -6.12 30.12 10.79
N ASN A 112 -5.85 31.38 10.43
CA ASN A 112 -5.61 32.44 11.39
C ASN A 112 -6.86 32.74 12.27
N GLN A 113 -8.05 32.73 11.66
CA GLN A 113 -9.32 32.87 12.41
C GLN A 113 -9.57 31.67 13.34
N GLN A 114 -9.31 30.45 12.87
CA GLN A 114 -9.46 29.23 13.67
C GLN A 114 -8.49 29.20 14.86
N ILE A 115 -7.20 29.54 14.66
CA ILE A 115 -6.21 29.69 15.73
C ILE A 115 -6.64 30.76 16.74
N SER A 116 -7.15 31.90 16.28
CA SER A 116 -7.68 32.96 17.15
C SER A 116 -8.85 32.43 18.02
N SER A 117 -9.74 31.62 17.44
CA SER A 117 -10.83 30.96 18.19
C SER A 117 -10.34 29.90 19.18
N LEU A 118 -9.24 29.21 18.86
CA LEU A 118 -8.62 28.23 19.75
C LEU A 118 -7.93 28.91 20.95
N GLN A 119 -7.32 30.08 20.73
CA GLN A 119 -6.69 30.89 21.77
C GLN A 119 -7.72 31.49 22.74
N THR A 120 -8.87 31.99 22.24
CA THR A 120 -9.95 32.46 23.12
C THR A 120 -10.60 31.31 23.89
N LEU A 121 -10.80 30.15 23.26
CA LEU A 121 -11.31 28.95 23.93
C LEU A 121 -10.36 28.44 25.04
N SER A 122 -9.04 28.44 24.78
CA SER A 122 -8.01 28.13 25.80
C SER A 122 -8.06 29.10 26.99
N ARG A 123 -8.10 30.42 26.72
CA ARG A 123 -8.21 31.46 27.76
C ARG A 123 -9.54 31.38 28.55
N ALA A 124 -10.62 30.93 27.93
CA ALA A 124 -11.92 30.76 28.58
C ALA A 124 -12.01 29.49 29.45
N GLN A 125 -11.37 28.38 29.03
CA GLN A 125 -11.39 27.12 29.77
C GLN A 125 -10.40 27.10 30.94
N HIS A 126 -9.23 27.74 30.82
CA HIS A 126 -8.22 27.79 31.87
C HIS A 126 -7.82 29.25 32.21
N PRO A 127 -8.65 29.98 32.99
CA PRO A 127 -8.33 31.34 33.45
C PRO A 127 -7.31 31.37 34.61
N LYS A 128 -6.76 30.23 35.01
CA LYS A 128 -5.66 30.07 35.99
C LYS A 128 -4.54 29.21 35.38
N ALA A 129 -3.35 29.32 35.96
CA ALA A 129 -2.14 28.62 35.49
C ALA A 129 -2.12 27.15 35.95
N ASP A 130 -3.03 26.36 35.40
CA ASP A 130 -3.09 24.90 35.59
C ASP A 130 -2.26 24.18 34.52
N GLN A 131 -1.77 22.97 34.82
CA GLN A 131 -0.83 22.24 33.96
C GLN A 131 -1.39 21.92 32.56
N GLU A 132 -2.69 21.65 32.45
CA GLU A 132 -3.38 21.48 31.16
C GLU A 132 -3.51 22.81 30.39
N GLY A 133 -3.69 23.93 31.11
CA GLY A 133 -3.70 25.27 30.52
C GLY A 133 -2.35 25.61 29.88
N GLU A 134 -1.24 25.30 30.53
CA GLU A 134 0.10 25.48 29.94
C GLU A 134 0.35 24.53 28.75
N HIS A 135 -0.12 23.28 28.80
CA HIS A 135 -0.05 22.39 27.65
C HIS A 135 -0.85 22.93 26.45
N ASN A 136 -2.07 23.39 26.69
CA ASN A 136 -2.94 23.95 25.65
C ASN A 136 -2.35 25.24 25.05
N LYS A 137 -1.74 26.13 25.86
CA LYS A 137 -0.97 27.29 25.33
C LYS A 137 0.18 26.86 24.43
N ASN A 138 0.98 25.88 24.85
CA ASN A 138 2.11 25.37 24.06
C ASN A 138 1.65 24.75 22.71
N VAL A 139 0.49 24.09 22.68
CA VAL A 139 -0.12 23.59 21.43
C VAL A 139 -0.58 24.73 20.51
N VAL A 140 -1.20 25.79 21.06
CA VAL A 140 -1.54 26.99 20.28
C VAL A 140 -0.28 27.66 19.71
N PHE A 141 0.77 27.80 20.51
CA PHE A 141 2.05 28.39 20.09
C PHE A 141 2.72 27.59 18.97
N LEU A 142 2.73 26.25 19.05
CA LEU A 142 3.26 25.38 18.00
C LEU A 142 2.51 25.56 16.66
N LEU A 143 1.18 25.69 16.71
CA LEU A 143 0.35 25.92 15.52
C LEU A 143 0.53 27.33 14.95
N GLN A 144 0.72 28.34 15.82
CA GLN A 144 1.03 29.71 15.42
C GLN A 144 2.38 29.80 14.71
N GLY A 145 3.46 29.24 15.28
CA GLY A 145 4.78 29.20 14.66
C GLY A 145 4.74 28.54 13.28
N LYS A 146 4.11 27.37 13.17
CA LYS A 146 3.93 26.70 11.86
C LYS A 146 3.13 27.52 10.86
N LEU A 147 2.09 28.24 11.28
CA LEU A 147 1.34 29.12 10.37
C LEU A 147 2.20 30.31 9.91
N THR A 148 3.04 30.87 10.79
CA THR A 148 4.02 31.91 10.43
C THR A 148 5.04 31.38 9.43
N ASP A 149 5.59 30.17 9.63
CA ASP A 149 6.55 29.54 8.71
C ASP A 149 5.95 29.30 7.30
N VAL A 150 4.73 28.74 7.22
CA VAL A 150 4.02 28.55 5.94
C VAL A 150 3.73 29.90 5.27
N SER A 151 3.35 30.92 6.05
CA SER A 151 3.10 32.26 5.53
C SER A 151 4.37 32.94 5.01
N ALA A 152 5.53 32.66 5.61
CA ALA A 152 6.83 33.21 5.19
C ALA A 152 7.26 32.57 3.87
N ASN A 153 7.19 31.24 3.79
CA ASN A 153 7.45 30.49 2.56
C ASN A 153 6.51 30.94 1.41
N PHE A 154 5.24 31.24 1.70
CA PHE A 154 4.30 31.78 0.70
C PHE A 154 4.71 33.18 0.19
N LYS A 155 5.11 34.09 1.10
CA LYS A 155 5.63 35.40 0.72
C LYS A 155 6.89 35.28 -0.17
N ASP A 156 7.83 34.41 0.19
CA ASP A 156 9.08 34.23 -0.57
C ASP A 156 8.84 33.63 -1.96
N VAL A 157 7.88 32.70 -2.09
CA VAL A 157 7.44 32.16 -3.38
C VAL A 157 6.79 33.25 -4.25
N LEU A 158 5.97 34.13 -3.68
CA LEU A 158 5.39 35.27 -4.41
C LEU A 158 6.46 36.28 -4.83
N GLU A 159 7.44 36.60 -3.97
CA GLU A 159 8.57 37.46 -4.34
C GLU A 159 9.40 36.87 -5.50
N VAL A 160 9.67 35.55 -5.48
CA VAL A 160 10.35 34.85 -6.58
C VAL A 160 9.53 34.93 -7.86
N ARG A 161 8.20 34.77 -7.79
CA ARG A 161 7.31 34.92 -8.95
C ARG A 161 7.36 36.35 -9.51
N THR A 162 7.26 37.39 -8.67
CA THR A 162 7.36 38.79 -9.10
C THR A 162 8.70 39.08 -9.78
N LYS A 163 9.81 38.62 -9.20
CA LYS A 163 11.15 38.75 -9.80
C LYS A 163 11.25 38.02 -11.15
N ASN A 164 10.66 36.83 -11.29
CA ASN A 164 10.61 36.08 -12.56
C ASN A 164 9.75 36.77 -13.62
N ILE A 165 8.59 37.33 -13.26
CA ILE A 165 7.72 38.08 -14.18
C ILE A 165 8.41 39.36 -14.66
N GLN A 166 9.03 40.15 -13.76
CA GLN A 166 9.82 41.34 -14.11
C GLN A 166 11.02 41.02 -15.02
N ALA A 167 11.73 39.92 -14.73
CA ALA A 167 12.82 39.42 -15.58
C ALA A 167 12.34 38.92 -16.94
N SER A 168 11.11 38.39 -17.04
CA SER A 168 10.51 38.05 -18.34
C SER A 168 10.09 39.30 -19.11
N ARG A 169 9.45 40.26 -18.45
CA ARG A 169 9.01 41.52 -19.06
C ARG A 169 10.17 42.30 -19.67
N SER A 170 11.25 42.49 -18.92
CA SER A 170 12.46 43.18 -19.42
C SER A 170 13.13 42.46 -20.59
N ARG A 171 13.08 41.12 -20.65
CA ARG A 171 13.51 40.36 -21.85
C ARG A 171 12.58 40.61 -23.04
N THR A 172 11.26 40.67 -22.84
CA THR A 172 10.30 41.02 -23.89
C THR A 172 10.46 42.46 -24.38
N GLU A 173 10.67 43.43 -23.49
CA GLU A 173 10.89 44.84 -23.85
C GLU A 173 12.21 45.03 -24.62
N ASN A 174 13.29 44.33 -24.22
CA ASN A 174 14.55 44.27 -24.97
C ASN A 174 14.38 43.60 -26.35
N PHE A 175 13.56 42.54 -26.44
CA PHE A 175 13.28 41.87 -27.71
C PHE A 175 12.48 42.78 -28.66
N VAL A 176 11.36 43.35 -28.21
CA VAL A 176 10.53 44.26 -29.00
C VAL A 176 11.32 45.48 -29.49
N SER A 177 12.09 46.13 -28.61
CA SER A 177 12.95 47.25 -29.01
C SER A 177 14.05 46.86 -30.01
N SER A 178 14.61 45.64 -29.90
CA SER A 178 15.56 45.13 -30.90
C SER A 178 14.91 44.87 -32.26
N VAL A 179 13.65 44.41 -32.30
CA VAL A 179 12.89 44.20 -33.55
C VAL A 179 12.53 45.56 -34.18
N SER A 180 12.06 46.53 -33.39
CA SER A 180 11.80 47.90 -33.87
C SER A 180 13.06 48.57 -34.46
N ALA A 181 14.25 48.27 -33.94
CA ALA A 181 15.51 48.79 -34.47
C ALA A 181 15.92 48.21 -35.84
N HIS A 182 15.38 47.05 -36.25
CA HIS A 182 15.66 46.42 -37.54
C HIS A 182 14.63 46.77 -38.63
N ALA A 183 13.55 47.47 -38.29
CA ALA A 183 12.42 47.76 -39.19
C ALA A 183 12.56 49.08 -39.99
N ALA A 184 13.79 49.47 -40.37
CA ALA A 184 14.06 50.73 -41.08
C ALA A 184 15.00 50.53 -42.30
N PRO A 185 14.46 50.33 -43.52
CA PRO A 185 15.27 50.09 -44.71
C PRO A 185 15.81 51.38 -45.34
N SER A 186 17.14 51.53 -45.38
CA SER A 186 17.81 52.56 -46.20
C SER A 186 17.84 52.15 -47.68
N ILE A 187 17.14 52.87 -48.54
CA ILE A 187 17.11 52.57 -49.99
C ILE A 187 18.45 52.93 -50.65
N SER A 188 19.06 51.97 -51.33
CA SER A 188 20.13 52.18 -52.31
C SER A 188 19.82 51.39 -53.59
N GLN A 189 20.20 51.93 -54.75
CA GLN A 189 19.74 51.46 -56.06
C GLN A 189 20.73 50.51 -56.73
N SER A 190 20.21 49.43 -57.34
CA SER A 190 20.89 48.65 -58.37
C SER A 190 19.90 48.36 -59.51
N ALA A 191 20.30 48.62 -60.75
CA ALA A 191 19.37 48.78 -61.87
C ALA A 191 19.06 47.49 -62.67
N SER A 192 17.89 47.45 -63.30
CA SER A 192 17.59 46.59 -64.45
C SER A 192 16.49 47.25 -65.31
N PRO A 193 16.79 47.72 -66.54
CA PRO A 193 15.88 48.58 -67.31
C PRO A 193 15.03 47.79 -68.31
N LEU A 194 13.91 47.22 -67.85
CA LEU A 194 12.81 46.76 -68.70
C LEU A 194 11.49 47.31 -68.17
N TYR A 195 10.55 47.60 -69.08
CA TYR A 195 9.27 48.29 -68.82
C TYR A 195 9.36 49.75 -68.35
N SER A 196 9.77 50.62 -69.29
CA SER A 196 9.49 52.05 -69.24
C SER A 196 8.30 52.42 -70.13
N THR A 197 7.22 52.99 -69.57
CA THR A 197 6.30 53.93 -70.25
C THR A 197 5.51 54.73 -69.19
N PRO A 198 5.03 55.97 -69.47
CA PRO A 198 4.90 56.98 -68.42
C PRO A 198 3.49 57.56 -68.15
N ALA A 199 3.29 57.96 -66.89
CA ALA A 199 2.54 59.11 -66.34
C ALA A 199 1.39 59.79 -67.13
N ARG A 200 0.32 60.21 -66.40
CA ARG A 200 0.14 61.61 -65.92
C ARG A 200 -1.31 61.94 -65.48
N GLY A 201 -1.49 62.58 -64.32
CA GLY A 201 -2.61 63.49 -64.05
C GLY A 201 -3.67 63.06 -63.01
N SER A 202 -3.91 63.94 -62.03
CA SER A 202 -5.07 64.01 -61.13
C SER A 202 -5.82 65.34 -61.41
N PRO A 203 -6.92 65.75 -60.72
CA PRO A 203 -7.79 65.06 -59.73
C PRO A 203 -9.32 65.27 -60.01
N GLY A 204 -10.21 64.81 -59.10
CA GLY A 204 -11.58 65.38 -58.95
C GLY A 204 -12.73 64.35 -58.79
N PRO A 205 -13.76 64.59 -57.95
CA PRO A 205 -14.80 63.59 -57.63
C PRO A 205 -16.21 63.85 -58.23
N GLY A 206 -17.02 62.79 -58.34
CA GLY A 206 -18.45 62.80 -58.74
C GLY A 206 -19.13 61.46 -58.41
N GLN A 207 -20.46 61.43 -58.32
CA GLN A 207 -21.24 60.30 -57.74
C GLN A 207 -21.69 59.20 -58.75
N ASP A 208 -22.12 58.08 -58.16
CA ASP A 208 -23.03 57.02 -58.65
C ASP A 208 -22.69 56.23 -59.94
N LEU A 209 -22.27 54.96 -59.76
CA LEU A 209 -23.23 53.83 -59.78
C LEU A 209 -22.64 52.54 -59.17
N LEU A 210 -23.49 51.54 -58.92
CA LEU A 210 -23.14 50.22 -58.36
C LEU A 210 -22.32 49.34 -59.34
N SER A 211 -21.25 48.72 -58.86
CA SER A 211 -20.53 47.62 -59.53
C SER A 211 -19.81 46.71 -58.52
N LEU A 212 -19.58 45.45 -58.88
CA LEU A 212 -19.14 44.37 -57.99
C LEU A 212 -17.68 43.95 -58.23
N ASN A 213 -16.76 44.30 -57.31
CA ASN A 213 -15.82 43.37 -56.66
C ASN A 213 -14.79 44.11 -55.76
N PRO A 214 -14.21 43.44 -54.75
CA PRO A 214 -13.37 44.09 -53.74
C PRO A 214 -11.86 44.07 -54.08
N VAL A 215 -11.17 45.17 -53.77
CA VAL A 215 -9.71 45.20 -53.51
C VAL A 215 -9.48 46.26 -52.41
N GLY A 216 -9.27 45.84 -51.16
CA GLY A 216 -9.21 46.81 -50.04
C GLY A 216 -8.63 46.34 -48.69
N ASP A 217 -8.48 45.04 -48.44
CA ASP A 217 -8.17 44.55 -47.07
C ASP A 217 -6.71 44.76 -46.63
N GLN A 218 -5.78 44.87 -47.58
CA GLN A 218 -4.33 44.78 -47.32
C GLN A 218 -3.73 45.97 -46.55
N GLN A 219 -4.50 47.03 -46.28
CA GLN A 219 -4.06 48.17 -45.48
C GLN A 219 -4.84 48.36 -44.17
N LEU A 220 -5.89 47.57 -43.91
CA LEU A 220 -6.55 47.53 -42.59
C LEU A 220 -5.87 46.49 -41.67
N LEU A 221 -5.53 45.32 -42.21
CA LEU A 221 -4.90 44.20 -41.49
C LEU A 221 -3.64 44.63 -40.71
N MET A 222 -2.78 45.47 -41.29
CA MET A 222 -1.55 45.94 -40.64
C MET A 222 -1.77 46.83 -39.40
N MET A 223 -2.98 47.34 -39.15
CA MET A 223 -3.28 48.13 -37.94
C MET A 223 -4.07 47.35 -36.88
N GLU A 224 -4.66 46.21 -37.26
CA GLU A 224 -5.35 45.31 -36.34
C GLU A 224 -4.37 44.32 -35.68
N GLU A 225 -3.35 43.86 -36.40
CA GLU A 225 -2.33 42.91 -35.89
C GLU A 225 -1.46 43.48 -34.74
N ALA A 226 -1.46 44.80 -34.54
CA ALA A 226 -0.78 45.48 -33.43
C ALA A 226 -1.59 45.55 -32.12
N GLN A 227 -2.91 45.28 -32.14
CA GLN A 227 -3.76 45.27 -30.95
C GLN A 227 -3.42 44.16 -29.93
N PRO A 228 -3.32 42.87 -30.29
CA PRO A 228 -3.27 41.77 -29.31
C PRO A 228 -2.02 41.78 -28.41
N GLN A 229 -0.91 42.37 -28.85
CA GLN A 229 0.33 42.42 -28.06
C GLN A 229 0.27 43.46 -26.92
N ASN A 230 -0.53 44.52 -27.02
CA ASN A 230 -0.75 45.46 -25.91
C ASN A 230 -1.59 44.84 -24.79
N THR A 231 -2.60 44.03 -25.14
CA THR A 231 -3.48 43.34 -24.19
C THR A 231 -2.68 42.43 -23.23
N TYR A 232 -1.68 41.72 -23.76
CA TYR A 232 -0.79 40.84 -23.00
C TYR A 232 0.07 41.59 -21.97
N ILE A 233 0.54 42.79 -22.33
CA ILE A 233 1.33 43.65 -21.41
C ILE A 233 0.44 44.23 -20.31
N HIS A 234 -0.79 44.67 -20.65
CA HIS A 234 -1.76 45.14 -19.67
C HIS A 234 -2.17 44.06 -18.66
N GLN A 235 -2.57 42.87 -19.13
CA GLN A 235 -2.95 41.75 -18.26
C GLN A 235 -1.81 41.30 -17.33
N ARG A 236 -0.55 41.32 -17.82
CA ARG A 236 0.63 41.05 -16.97
C ARG A 236 0.95 42.20 -15.99
N GLY A 237 0.53 43.43 -16.28
CA GLY A 237 0.59 44.56 -15.34
C GLY A 237 -0.39 44.39 -14.17
N GLU A 238 -1.67 44.14 -14.47
CA GLU A 238 -2.72 43.90 -13.47
C GLU A 238 -2.38 42.71 -12.56
N ALA A 239 -1.79 41.64 -13.12
CA ALA A 239 -1.34 40.48 -12.35
C ALA A 239 -0.22 40.82 -11.34
N ILE A 240 0.69 41.75 -11.64
CA ILE A 240 1.72 42.19 -10.69
C ILE A 240 1.06 42.99 -9.56
N GLU A 241 0.16 43.93 -9.88
CA GLU A 241 -0.50 44.76 -8.86
C GLU A 241 -1.35 43.90 -7.91
N ALA A 242 -2.03 42.86 -8.41
CA ALA A 242 -2.78 41.90 -7.59
C ALA A 242 -1.88 41.09 -6.64
N ILE A 243 -0.64 40.76 -7.06
CA ILE A 243 0.35 40.11 -6.21
C ILE A 243 0.89 41.09 -5.15
N GLU A 244 1.20 42.33 -5.52
CA GLU A 244 1.69 43.35 -4.57
C GLU A 244 0.65 43.70 -3.51
N ARG A 245 -0.63 43.85 -3.88
CA ARG A 245 -1.76 43.99 -2.94
C ARG A 245 -1.83 42.78 -1.99
N THR A 246 -1.67 41.56 -2.50
CA THR A 246 -1.70 40.34 -1.68
C THR A 246 -0.51 40.24 -0.72
N ILE A 247 0.70 40.65 -1.12
CA ILE A 247 1.88 40.74 -0.23
C ILE A 247 1.65 41.78 0.87
N SER A 248 1.02 42.91 0.56
CA SER A 248 0.65 43.95 1.55
C SER A 248 -0.37 43.44 2.57
N GLU A 249 -1.42 42.76 2.13
CA GLU A 249 -2.43 42.14 3.01
C GLU A 249 -1.84 41.04 3.90
N LEU A 250 -0.96 40.19 3.35
CA LEU A 250 -0.20 39.20 4.13
C LEU A 250 0.68 39.89 5.19
N GLY A 251 1.26 41.06 4.89
CA GLY A 251 1.98 41.90 5.87
C GLY A 251 1.13 42.29 7.08
N GLY A 252 -0.18 42.53 6.89
CA GLY A 252 -1.12 42.78 7.98
C GLY A 252 -1.34 41.56 8.89
N ILE A 253 -1.48 40.37 8.30
CA ILE A 253 -1.59 39.10 9.04
C ILE A 253 -0.28 38.80 9.79
N PHE A 254 0.86 39.06 9.15
CA PHE A 254 2.19 38.95 9.76
C PHE A 254 2.37 39.86 10.97
N GLY A 255 1.89 41.11 10.90
CA GLY A 255 1.96 42.04 12.04
C GLY A 255 1.21 41.53 13.28
N GLN A 256 0.06 40.87 13.08
CA GLN A 256 -0.75 40.29 14.17
C GLN A 256 -0.13 39.01 14.75
N LEU A 257 0.40 38.12 13.90
CA LEU A 257 1.12 36.93 14.37
C LEU A 257 2.43 37.31 15.07
N ALA A 258 3.18 38.28 14.54
CA ALA A 258 4.46 38.71 15.11
C ALA A 258 4.30 39.39 16.47
N SER A 259 3.29 40.24 16.69
CA SER A 259 3.05 40.81 18.03
C SER A 259 2.65 39.72 19.03
N MET A 260 1.79 38.79 18.63
CA MET A 260 1.29 37.70 19.48
C MET A 260 2.39 36.69 19.86
N VAL A 261 3.32 36.40 18.95
CA VAL A 261 4.51 35.57 19.24
C VAL A 261 5.53 36.34 20.08
N SER A 262 5.71 37.65 19.84
CA SER A 262 6.60 38.50 20.63
C SER A 262 6.16 38.62 22.10
N GLU A 263 4.86 38.80 22.35
CA GLU A 263 4.24 38.78 23.70
C GLU A 263 4.45 37.47 24.49
N GLN A 264 4.89 36.39 23.85
CA GLN A 264 5.17 35.11 24.49
C GLN A 264 6.67 34.78 24.52
N SER A 265 7.49 35.41 23.67
CA SER A 265 8.93 35.14 23.57
C SER A 265 9.71 35.53 24.83
N GLU A 266 9.27 36.57 25.57
CA GLU A 266 9.84 36.89 26.89
C GLU A 266 9.69 35.75 27.92
N MET A 267 8.72 34.84 27.75
CA MET A 267 8.52 33.70 28.65
C MET A 267 9.46 32.51 28.34
N ILE A 268 10.11 32.49 27.17
CA ILE A 268 11.02 31.41 26.76
C ILE A 268 12.31 31.38 27.61
N GLN A 269 12.69 32.50 28.24
CA GLN A 269 13.84 32.59 29.17
C GLN A 269 13.72 31.69 30.43
N ARG A 270 12.60 30.98 30.64
CA ARG A 270 12.44 30.02 31.76
C ARG A 270 12.81 28.57 31.43
N ILE A 271 13.04 28.24 30.15
CA ILE A 271 13.36 26.85 29.77
C ILE A 271 14.79 26.47 30.18
N ASP A 272 15.74 27.40 30.07
CA ASP A 272 17.12 27.19 30.55
C ASP A 272 17.15 27.02 32.08
N ALA A 273 16.44 27.88 32.82
CA ALA A 273 16.36 27.80 34.29
C ALA A 273 15.82 26.44 34.79
N ASN A 274 14.73 25.93 34.19
CA ASN A 274 14.21 24.60 34.51
C ASN A 274 15.18 23.47 34.14
N THR A 275 16.05 23.67 33.14
CA THR A 275 17.05 22.67 32.74
C THR A 275 18.19 22.59 33.76
N GLU A 276 18.59 23.72 34.34
CA GLU A 276 19.60 23.80 35.40
C GLU A 276 19.08 23.17 36.71
N ASP A 277 17.85 23.48 37.13
CA ASP A 277 17.18 22.83 38.28
C ASP A 277 17.09 21.29 38.13
N VAL A 278 16.82 20.79 36.93
CA VAL A 278 16.80 19.33 36.66
C VAL A 278 18.19 18.71 36.78
N VAL A 279 19.25 19.40 36.33
CA VAL A 279 20.63 18.93 36.48
C VAL A 279 21.03 18.84 37.95
N ASP A 280 20.73 19.86 38.76
CA ASP A 280 21.07 19.87 40.19
C ASP A 280 20.30 18.80 40.98
N ASN A 281 19.01 18.58 40.68
CA ASN A 281 18.24 17.49 41.29
C ASN A 281 18.80 16.10 40.91
N VAL A 282 19.25 15.90 39.68
CA VAL A 282 19.90 14.64 39.24
C VAL A 282 21.25 14.42 39.94
N GLN A 283 22.07 15.48 40.08
CA GLN A 283 23.32 15.40 40.86
C GLN A 283 23.06 15.11 42.34
N GLY A 284 22.02 15.70 42.94
CA GLY A 284 21.56 15.40 44.29
C GLY A 284 21.20 13.92 44.48
N ALA A 285 20.41 13.37 43.57
CA ALA A 285 20.03 11.95 43.58
C ALA A 285 21.25 11.01 43.44
N GLN A 286 22.19 11.33 42.54
CA GLN A 286 23.44 10.57 42.39
C GLN A 286 24.28 10.57 43.68
N ARG A 287 24.30 11.70 44.41
CA ARG A 287 25.05 11.86 45.67
C ARG A 287 24.48 11.01 46.81
N GLU A 288 23.16 10.87 46.90
CA GLU A 288 22.53 9.96 47.87
C GLU A 288 22.68 8.48 47.49
N LEU A 289 22.63 8.14 46.19
CA LEU A 289 22.91 6.77 45.73
C LEU A 289 24.35 6.32 46.09
N LEU A 290 25.34 7.20 45.94
CA LEU A 290 26.73 6.92 46.35
C LEU A 290 26.88 6.78 47.88
N LYS A 291 26.16 7.59 48.67
CA LYS A 291 26.08 7.40 50.13
C LYS A 291 25.46 6.06 50.50
N TYR A 292 24.38 5.64 49.83
CA TYR A 292 23.75 4.33 50.06
C TYR A 292 24.71 3.19 49.72
N TRP A 293 25.39 3.25 48.56
CA TRP A 293 26.35 2.24 48.13
C TRP A 293 27.54 2.07 49.09
N SER A 294 28.10 3.17 49.61
CA SER A 294 29.15 3.09 50.66
C SER A 294 28.63 2.50 51.98
N ARG A 295 27.34 2.67 52.29
CA ARG A 295 26.70 2.08 53.47
C ARG A 295 26.46 0.58 53.34
N VAL A 296 26.13 0.11 52.13
CA VAL A 296 25.93 -1.31 51.81
C VAL A 296 27.28 -2.06 51.79
N SER A 297 28.30 -1.50 51.15
CA SER A 297 29.64 -2.11 51.07
C SER A 297 30.40 -2.14 52.40
N GLY A 298 30.06 -1.29 53.37
CA GLY A 298 30.70 -1.27 54.69
C GLY A 298 30.41 -2.46 55.61
N ASN A 299 29.43 -3.32 55.30
CA ASN A 299 28.81 -4.21 56.28
C ASN A 299 29.55 -5.56 56.52
N ARG A 300 30.89 -5.51 56.67
CA ARG A 300 31.78 -6.69 56.88
C ARG A 300 31.37 -7.58 58.07
N TRP A 301 30.67 -7.02 59.06
CA TRP A 301 30.17 -7.75 60.24
C TRP A 301 29.03 -8.72 59.92
N LEU A 302 28.24 -8.48 58.85
CA LEU A 302 27.17 -9.38 58.43
C LEU A 302 27.73 -10.71 57.91
N ILE A 303 28.80 -10.65 57.11
CA ILE A 303 29.52 -11.83 56.59
C ILE A 303 30.10 -12.64 57.76
N ALA A 304 30.71 -11.97 58.74
CA ALA A 304 31.24 -12.63 59.94
C ALA A 304 30.16 -13.37 60.74
N LYS A 305 28.94 -12.82 60.83
CA LYS A 305 27.80 -13.50 61.47
C LYS A 305 27.33 -14.73 60.71
N MET A 306 27.21 -14.66 59.38
CA MET A 306 26.84 -15.83 58.57
C MET A 306 27.87 -16.94 58.69
N PHE A 307 29.16 -16.60 58.69
CA PHE A 307 30.24 -17.57 58.91
C PHE A 307 30.18 -18.20 60.31
N GLY A 308 29.88 -17.41 61.35
CA GLY A 308 29.66 -17.91 62.72
C GLY A 308 28.50 -18.91 62.84
N VAL A 309 27.38 -18.65 62.18
CA VAL A 309 26.22 -19.56 62.15
C VAL A 309 26.56 -20.87 61.43
N LEU A 310 27.28 -20.81 60.31
CA LEU A 310 27.78 -22.00 59.60
C LEU A 310 28.75 -22.82 60.45
N MET A 311 29.66 -22.18 61.19
CA MET A 311 30.60 -22.86 62.08
C MET A 311 29.90 -23.55 63.27
N ILE A 312 28.81 -22.95 63.79
CA ILE A 312 27.96 -23.56 64.82
C ILE A 312 27.22 -24.79 64.25
N PHE A 313 26.70 -24.72 63.03
CA PHE A 313 26.11 -25.87 62.35
C PHE A 313 27.12 -27.00 62.10
N PHE A 314 28.36 -26.66 61.71
CA PHE A 314 29.44 -27.64 61.53
C PHE A 314 29.83 -28.31 62.85
N LEU A 315 29.95 -27.55 63.94
CA LEU A 315 30.21 -28.11 65.27
C LEU A 315 29.06 -28.98 65.78
N LEU A 316 27.80 -28.59 65.54
CA LEU A 316 26.63 -29.43 65.85
C LEU A 316 26.64 -30.74 65.06
N TRP A 317 27.00 -30.70 63.76
CA TRP A 317 27.10 -31.91 62.94
C TRP A 317 28.17 -32.87 63.47
N VAL A 318 29.33 -32.36 63.88
CA VAL A 318 30.39 -33.18 64.51
C VAL A 318 29.96 -33.71 65.88
N LEU A 319 29.27 -32.92 66.71
CA LEU A 319 28.76 -33.33 68.03
C LEU A 319 27.64 -34.38 67.98
N ILE A 320 26.89 -34.44 66.88
CA ILE A 320 25.82 -35.42 66.65
C ILE A 320 26.38 -36.73 66.03
N ALA A 321 27.64 -36.73 65.57
CA ALA A 321 28.26 -37.81 64.79
C ALA A 321 29.29 -38.69 65.54
N GLY A 322 29.39 -38.57 66.87
CA GLY A 322 30.05 -39.57 67.73
C GLY A 322 29.01 -40.29 68.60
N ASP A 323 29.03 -41.61 68.81
CA ASP A 323 29.99 -42.66 68.44
C ASP A 323 29.21 -43.97 68.06
N PRO A 324 29.83 -45.15 67.91
CA PRO A 324 30.76 -45.52 66.84
C PRO A 324 30.30 -46.77 66.06
N ILE A 325 30.77 -46.94 64.81
CA ILE A 325 30.63 -48.20 64.04
C ILE A 325 32.04 -48.70 63.65
N PRO A 326 32.40 -49.97 63.90
CA PRO A 326 33.81 -50.39 63.99
C PRO A 326 34.49 -50.65 62.63
N PRO A 327 35.69 -50.09 62.38
CA PRO A 327 36.47 -50.36 61.17
C PRO A 327 37.52 -51.46 61.38
N GLN A 328 37.13 -52.75 61.29
CA GLN A 328 38.09 -53.88 61.20
C GLN A 328 37.74 -54.90 60.11
N SER A 329 37.70 -54.43 58.87
CA SER A 329 37.95 -55.21 57.65
C SER A 329 38.73 -54.32 56.66
N TRP A 330 39.94 -53.92 57.03
CA TRP A 330 41.20 -54.53 56.57
C TRP A 330 41.45 -54.37 55.05
N LEU A 331 42.44 -53.51 54.74
CA LEU A 331 43.31 -53.50 53.55
C LEU A 331 42.79 -53.01 52.18
N TYR A 332 43.39 -51.89 51.74
CA TYR A 332 44.11 -51.67 50.46
C TYR A 332 44.17 -52.81 49.41
N PRO A 333 44.43 -52.48 48.11
CA PRO A 333 44.01 -51.29 47.33
C PRO A 333 43.61 -51.70 45.87
N SER A 334 43.80 -50.79 44.88
CA SER A 334 43.80 -51.05 43.41
C SER A 334 42.42 -51.13 42.74
N PHE A 335 42.20 -50.78 41.46
CA PHE A 335 42.86 -49.84 40.52
C PHE A 335 41.87 -49.60 39.33
N PHE A 336 42.17 -48.64 38.44
CA PHE A 336 41.61 -48.47 37.07
C PHE A 336 40.08 -48.39 36.82
N HIS A 337 39.66 -47.15 36.49
CA HIS A 337 38.95 -46.76 35.25
C HIS A 337 37.67 -47.47 34.72
N LEU A 338 36.68 -46.61 34.41
CA LEU A 338 35.73 -46.67 33.27
C LEU A 338 34.60 -47.74 33.31
N PRO A 339 33.49 -47.56 32.55
CA PRO A 339 32.70 -46.33 32.45
C PRO A 339 31.16 -46.55 32.39
N SER A 340 30.44 -45.41 32.38
CA SER A 340 29.21 -45.15 31.57
C SER A 340 27.80 -45.58 32.05
N ILE A 341 26.83 -44.84 31.48
CA ILE A 341 25.41 -45.14 31.24
C ILE A 341 24.39 -44.89 32.40
N GLN A 342 23.39 -44.07 32.05
CA GLN A 342 22.11 -43.71 32.71
C GLN A 342 21.08 -44.88 32.64
N PRO A 343 19.82 -44.85 33.18
CA PRO A 343 18.95 -43.67 33.36
C PRO A 343 17.90 -43.63 34.51
N ALA A 344 17.20 -42.48 34.60
CA ALA A 344 15.84 -42.29 35.13
C ALA A 344 15.62 -42.57 36.65
N ASN A 345 14.45 -42.28 37.29
CA ASN A 345 13.15 -41.80 36.79
C ASN A 345 12.35 -41.04 37.89
N ARG A 346 11.31 -40.29 37.48
CA ARG A 346 10.23 -39.67 38.28
C ARG A 346 10.59 -38.46 39.17
N GLY A 347 9.59 -37.59 39.40
CA GLY A 347 9.63 -36.42 40.28
C GLY A 347 8.24 -36.10 40.83
N PHE A 348 8.05 -34.98 41.53
CA PHE A 348 6.72 -34.41 41.87
C PHE A 348 6.81 -32.90 42.19
N CYS A 349 5.66 -32.22 42.26
CA CYS A 349 5.53 -30.76 42.27
C CYS A 349 5.91 -30.05 43.58
N LEU A 350 6.21 -28.75 43.49
CA LEU A 350 6.33 -27.81 44.61
C LEU A 350 5.29 -26.68 44.49
N TYR A 351 4.68 -26.33 45.62
CA TYR A 351 4.04 -25.02 45.82
C TYR A 351 5.05 -24.05 46.44
N SER A 352 5.01 -22.77 46.07
CA SER A 352 5.71 -21.69 46.77
C SER A 352 4.85 -20.45 46.83
N TRP A 353 4.75 -19.83 48.01
CA TRP A 353 4.14 -18.51 48.18
C TRP A 353 5.20 -17.42 48.08
N SER A 354 4.82 -16.24 47.56
CA SER A 354 5.66 -15.05 47.56
C SER A 354 5.47 -14.24 48.84
N PHE A 355 6.52 -13.60 49.33
CA PHE A 355 6.42 -12.49 50.28
C PHE A 355 7.46 -11.41 49.95
N ASP A 356 6.97 -10.18 49.80
CA ASP A 356 7.76 -9.01 49.46
C ASP A 356 8.01 -8.15 50.71
N LEU A 357 9.09 -7.35 50.74
CA LEU A 357 9.51 -6.63 51.96
C LEU A 357 9.81 -5.14 51.72
N HIS A 358 8.85 -4.29 52.09
CA HIS A 358 8.99 -2.84 52.12
C HIS A 358 9.69 -2.34 53.41
N ILE A 359 10.56 -1.33 53.29
CA ILE A 359 11.11 -0.56 54.42
C ILE A 359 11.11 0.93 54.07
N THR A 360 10.59 1.75 54.98
CA THR A 360 10.57 3.23 54.90
C THR A 360 11.28 3.86 56.11
N ARG A 361 11.76 5.11 55.99
CA ARG A 361 12.04 5.98 57.15
C ARG A 361 12.11 7.46 56.77
N SER A 362 11.72 8.31 57.72
CA SER A 362 11.52 9.77 57.59
C SER A 362 12.53 10.57 58.42
N PRO A 363 12.31 11.88 58.60
CA PRO A 363 12.28 12.39 59.99
C PRO A 363 11.16 13.42 60.28
N GLY A 364 10.57 13.34 61.48
CA GLY A 364 9.64 14.33 62.03
C GLY A 364 9.24 14.01 63.48
N LYS A 365 9.44 14.94 64.42
CA LYS A 365 9.17 14.78 65.88
C LYS A 365 7.65 14.71 66.15
N SER A 366 7.12 14.13 67.24
CA SER A 366 7.67 13.97 68.60
C SER A 366 7.30 12.61 69.26
N ALA A 367 7.17 12.51 70.60
CA ALA A 367 7.33 11.25 71.35
C ALA A 367 6.19 10.93 72.33
N GLY A 368 5.94 9.62 72.56
CA GLY A 368 5.08 9.09 73.62
C GLY A 368 4.78 7.59 73.47
N MET A 369 4.64 6.88 74.60
CA MET A 369 4.08 5.51 74.73
C MET A 369 4.46 4.45 73.66
N ALA A 370 5.67 3.90 73.78
CA ALA A 370 6.05 2.64 73.14
C ALA A 370 6.61 1.64 74.17
N TRP A 371 5.73 0.96 74.92
CA TRP A 371 6.14 -0.03 75.94
C TRP A 371 5.20 -1.22 76.20
N ASP A 372 3.90 -1.17 75.84
CA ASP A 372 2.91 -2.13 76.40
C ASP A 372 2.22 -3.08 75.38
N LEU A 373 2.55 -2.98 74.10
CA LEU A 373 2.00 -3.88 73.05
C LEU A 373 2.92 -5.06 72.67
N ALA A 374 4.14 -5.11 73.20
CA ALA A 374 5.12 -6.18 72.93
C ALA A 374 4.93 -7.44 73.80
N ARG A 375 3.79 -7.59 74.50
CA ARG A 375 3.63 -8.57 75.61
C ARG A 375 2.42 -9.49 75.53
N LYS A 376 1.66 -9.49 74.44
CA LYS A 376 0.44 -10.33 74.24
C LYS A 376 0.35 -10.99 72.85
N PHE A 377 1.44 -11.63 72.43
CA PHE A 377 1.45 -12.50 71.23
C PHE A 377 2.21 -13.82 71.45
N VAL A 378 2.31 -14.23 72.71
CA VAL A 378 2.78 -15.55 73.15
C VAL A 378 1.67 -16.13 74.00
N LEU A 379 1.27 -17.38 73.72
CA LEU A 379 -0.02 -17.99 74.11
C LEU A 379 -1.21 -17.28 73.40
N GLY A 380 -2.13 -17.92 72.67
CA GLY A 380 -2.31 -19.35 72.39
C GLY A 380 -3.45 -19.97 73.18
N GLU A 381 -4.66 -19.98 72.61
CA GLU A 381 -5.74 -20.98 72.76
C GLU A 381 -7.01 -20.54 72.00
N THR A 382 -8.00 -21.44 71.93
CA THR A 382 -9.28 -21.30 71.19
C THR A 382 -10.43 -20.78 72.06
N PHE A 383 -11.55 -20.47 71.38
CA PHE A 383 -12.99 -20.40 71.76
C PHE A 383 -13.57 -19.11 71.11
N CYS A 384 -14.59 -19.13 70.24
CA CYS A 384 -15.91 -19.77 70.21
C CYS A 384 -17.02 -18.88 70.84
N ASP A 385 -18.11 -18.76 70.07
CA ASP A 385 -19.49 -18.37 70.40
C ASP A 385 -19.99 -16.90 70.47
N SER A 386 -21.28 -16.82 70.10
CA SER A 386 -22.37 -15.92 70.53
C SER A 386 -22.24 -14.38 70.57
N GLU A 387 -22.98 -13.75 69.64
CA GLU A 387 -24.15 -12.86 69.91
C GLU A 387 -24.08 -11.37 70.35
N GLU A 388 -25.13 -10.66 69.87
CA GLU A 388 -25.92 -9.56 70.47
C GLU A 388 -25.52 -8.06 70.56
N ARG A 389 -26.31 -7.26 69.81
CA ARG A 389 -27.13 -6.08 70.20
C ARG A 389 -26.52 -4.78 70.78
N HIS A 390 -26.56 -3.74 69.93
CA HIS A 390 -27.39 -2.53 70.08
C HIS A 390 -27.38 -1.68 71.39
N VAL A 391 -26.81 -0.46 71.28
CA VAL A 391 -27.28 0.80 71.92
C VAL A 391 -27.04 1.91 70.87
N ARG A 392 -28.07 2.51 70.22
CA ARG A 392 -28.87 3.70 70.63
C ARG A 392 -28.02 4.98 70.90
N HIS A 393 -28.41 6.21 70.54
CA HIS A 393 -29.67 6.71 69.95
C HIS A 393 -29.53 8.16 69.41
N LEU A 394 -30.38 8.54 68.43
CA LEU A 394 -30.94 9.91 68.16
C LEU A 394 -29.95 11.05 67.80
N ASN A 395 -30.31 12.10 67.02
CA ASN A 395 -31.52 12.52 66.29
C ASN A 395 -31.08 13.54 65.18
N GLN A 396 -31.82 14.07 64.20
CA GLN A 396 -33.19 13.97 63.63
C GLN A 396 -33.09 14.53 62.17
N VAL A 397 -34.02 14.41 61.20
CA VAL A 397 -35.20 15.27 60.90
C VAL A 397 -35.74 14.90 59.49
N LEU A 398 -37.08 14.93 59.31
CA LEU A 398 -37.88 14.99 58.04
C LEU A 398 -37.91 13.82 57.03
N GLU A 399 -39.01 13.07 57.11
CA GLU A 399 -39.99 12.85 56.02
C GLU A 399 -41.33 13.51 56.50
N PRO A 400 -42.51 13.51 55.80
CA PRO A 400 -42.91 12.88 54.51
C PRO A 400 -43.73 13.83 53.56
N LEU A 401 -44.29 13.32 52.43
CA LEU A 401 -45.74 13.34 52.06
C LEU A 401 -46.06 13.04 50.57
N GLN A 402 -47.35 12.93 50.24
CA GLN A 402 -47.91 12.38 48.99
C GLN A 402 -48.58 13.41 48.05
N SER A 403 -48.69 13.05 46.77
CA SER A 403 -49.77 13.37 45.78
C SER A 403 -50.10 14.83 45.38
N MET A 404 -49.97 15.12 44.07
CA MET A 404 -50.75 16.01 43.17
C MET A 404 -50.04 15.98 41.78
N MET A 405 -50.60 16.13 40.57
CA MET A 405 -51.92 16.23 39.94
C MET A 405 -51.69 16.22 38.39
N PHE A 406 -52.73 16.06 37.55
CA PHE A 406 -52.68 16.08 36.06
C PHE A 406 -52.44 17.49 35.46
N PRO A 407 -52.04 17.64 34.17
CA PRO A 407 -52.91 17.52 32.96
C PRO A 407 -52.39 16.47 31.93
N SER A 408 -53.24 15.67 31.25
CA SER A 408 -54.08 15.93 30.04
C SER A 408 -53.25 16.05 28.74
N ASP A 409 -53.53 15.32 27.65
CA ASP A 409 -54.79 15.34 26.88
C ASP A 409 -55.22 13.95 26.31
N GLU A 410 -56.42 13.91 25.69
CA GLU A 410 -57.12 12.72 25.19
C GLU A 410 -57.85 13.04 23.86
N SER A 411 -58.45 12.03 23.22
CA SER A 411 -59.27 12.07 21.98
C SER A 411 -58.47 12.17 20.65
N ASP A 412 -58.94 11.65 19.50
CA ASP A 412 -60.20 10.91 19.25
C ASP A 412 -60.05 9.91 18.07
N TRP A 413 -61.08 9.08 17.91
CA TRP A 413 -61.65 8.45 16.69
C TRP A 413 -62.00 6.96 16.84
N ARG A 414 -63.28 6.65 16.54
CA ARG A 414 -63.92 5.33 16.66
C ARG A 414 -64.19 4.72 15.28
N GLY A 415 -64.22 3.39 15.19
CA GLY A 415 -64.70 2.65 14.01
C GLY A 415 -65.22 1.23 14.33
N SER A 416 -66.49 0.96 14.03
CA SER A 416 -67.19 -0.33 14.17
C SER A 416 -66.82 -1.34 13.04
N VAL A 417 -66.69 -2.67 13.21
CA VAL A 417 -67.55 -3.72 13.84
C VAL A 417 -68.82 -4.03 12.99
N PRO A 418 -69.24 -5.30 12.69
CA PRO A 418 -68.52 -6.60 12.65
C PRO A 418 -68.93 -7.57 11.47
N TYR A 419 -68.22 -8.71 11.29
CA TYR A 419 -68.88 -10.03 11.05
C TYR A 419 -67.98 -11.23 11.45
N ASN A 420 -68.47 -12.47 11.35
CA ASN A 420 -68.02 -13.60 12.19
C ASN A 420 -67.80 -14.96 11.46
N SER A 421 -66.78 -15.70 11.93
CA SER A 421 -66.70 -17.17 12.11
C SER A 421 -65.93 -18.09 11.11
N LYS A 422 -64.95 -18.81 11.69
CA LYS A 422 -64.61 -20.26 11.52
C LYS A 422 -64.22 -20.77 10.11
N LYS A 423 -62.96 -21.14 9.82
CA LYS A 423 -62.19 -22.27 10.41
C LYS A 423 -60.69 -22.24 9.98
N GLY A 424 -59.81 -22.80 10.81
CA GLY A 424 -58.42 -23.12 10.49
C GLY A 424 -57.71 -23.71 11.72
N HIS A 425 -56.72 -24.60 11.56
CA HIS A 425 -55.95 -25.20 12.66
C HIS A 425 -54.45 -25.05 12.40
N HIS A 426 -53.69 -24.74 13.45
CA HIS A 426 -52.27 -25.04 13.59
C HIS A 426 -52.01 -25.62 15.01
N PRO A 427 -50.99 -26.49 15.19
CA PRO A 427 -50.79 -27.26 16.41
C PRO A 427 -49.79 -26.64 17.40
N ASN A 428 -49.42 -27.43 18.41
CA ASN A 428 -48.31 -27.27 19.37
C ASN A 428 -48.45 -26.22 20.49
N ARG A 429 -48.92 -26.70 21.65
CA ARG A 429 -48.39 -26.31 22.96
C ARG A 429 -48.83 -27.30 24.03
N ASP A 430 -47.94 -28.20 24.47
CA ASP A 430 -47.82 -28.59 25.89
C ASP A 430 -46.56 -29.43 26.17
N LEU A 431 -46.32 -29.71 27.46
CA LEU A 431 -45.31 -30.61 28.05
C LEU A 431 -43.83 -30.20 27.93
N LEU A 432 -43.33 -29.55 28.99
CA LEU A 432 -42.23 -30.10 29.79
C LEU A 432 -42.13 -29.42 31.17
N GLN A 433 -42.80 -30.00 32.18
CA GLN A 433 -42.46 -29.78 33.58
C GLN A 433 -41.62 -30.95 34.10
N ARG A 434 -40.42 -30.67 34.61
CA ARG A 434 -39.80 -31.22 35.86
C ARG A 434 -38.28 -30.98 35.87
N GLY A 435 -37.72 -30.78 37.07
CA GLY A 435 -36.28 -30.94 37.30
C GLY A 435 -35.47 -29.67 37.50
N GLN A 436 -35.71 -28.91 38.58
CA GLN A 436 -34.65 -28.12 39.20
C GLN A 436 -34.12 -28.88 40.42
N ALA A 437 -32.81 -29.12 40.44
CA ALA A 437 -32.06 -29.55 41.62
C ALA A 437 -30.83 -28.64 41.74
N PHE A 438 -30.71 -27.92 42.87
CA PHE A 438 -29.61 -27.00 43.10
C PHE A 438 -28.36 -27.76 43.60
N PHE A 439 -27.23 -27.52 42.93
CA PHE A 439 -25.89 -27.76 43.49
C PHE A 439 -25.07 -26.46 43.40
N PRO A 440 -24.29 -26.09 44.43
CA PRO A 440 -23.64 -24.78 44.48
C PRO A 440 -22.26 -24.76 43.80
N GLY A 441 -22.02 -23.70 43.02
CA GLY A 441 -20.75 -22.96 43.13
C GLY A 441 -19.51 -23.45 42.38
N GLY A 442 -19.62 -24.35 41.40
CA GLY A 442 -18.50 -24.71 40.51
C GLY A 442 -18.64 -24.06 39.13
N LYS A 443 -17.94 -22.96 38.84
CA LYS A 443 -17.96 -22.32 37.49
C LYS A 443 -17.02 -23.05 36.52
N ILE A 444 -17.40 -24.27 36.13
CA ILE A 444 -16.73 -25.01 35.06
C ILE A 444 -17.01 -24.26 33.75
N ILE A 445 -15.97 -23.70 33.14
CA ILE A 445 -16.02 -23.34 31.72
C ILE A 445 -15.84 -24.66 30.97
N LEU A 446 -16.94 -25.28 30.57
CA LEU A 446 -16.91 -26.35 29.58
C LEU A 446 -16.54 -25.70 28.24
N SER A 447 -15.45 -26.14 27.63
CA SER A 447 -15.24 -25.95 26.20
C SER A 447 -16.38 -26.69 25.48
N VAL A 448 -17.20 -25.96 24.74
CA VAL A 448 -18.18 -26.57 23.85
C VAL A 448 -17.42 -26.99 22.60
N ASP A 449 -17.27 -28.30 22.39
CA ASP A 449 -16.66 -28.79 21.15
C ASP A 449 -17.52 -28.35 19.96
N ILE A 450 -16.89 -27.66 19.01
CA ILE A 450 -17.54 -27.15 17.81
C ILE A 450 -17.61 -28.31 16.82
N ILE A 451 -18.82 -28.78 16.52
CA ILE A 451 -19.03 -29.93 15.62
C ILE A 451 -19.65 -29.42 14.32
N LEU A 452 -18.92 -29.61 13.23
CA LEU A 452 -19.34 -29.26 11.87
C LEU A 452 -19.75 -30.54 11.13
N ARG A 453 -21.06 -30.79 11.03
CA ARG A 453 -21.64 -31.95 10.33
C ARG A 453 -21.89 -31.61 8.87
N VAL A 454 -21.04 -32.10 7.97
CA VAL A 454 -21.18 -31.92 6.53
C VAL A 454 -22.21 -32.93 5.98
N SER A 455 -23.19 -32.43 5.23
CA SER A 455 -24.13 -33.27 4.47
C SER A 455 -23.45 -33.83 3.22
N THR A 456 -23.70 -35.10 2.89
CA THR A 456 -23.27 -35.70 1.62
C THR A 456 -24.24 -35.45 0.46
N THR A 457 -25.36 -34.76 0.71
CA THR A 457 -26.43 -34.53 -0.28
C THR A 457 -27.01 -33.12 -0.19
N GLY A 458 -27.43 -32.59 -1.34
CA GLY A 458 -27.92 -31.21 -1.46
C GLY A 458 -26.79 -30.19 -1.55
N GLY A 459 -27.15 -28.90 -1.60
CA GLY A 459 -26.22 -27.81 -1.88
C GLY A 459 -26.08 -27.49 -3.37
N ASN A 460 -25.12 -26.63 -3.70
CA ASN A 460 -25.05 -25.92 -4.97
C ASN A 460 -23.84 -26.37 -5.82
N ALA A 461 -23.94 -26.21 -7.14
CA ALA A 461 -22.79 -26.40 -8.03
C ALA A 461 -21.77 -25.26 -7.82
N SER A 462 -20.51 -25.62 -7.59
CA SER A 462 -19.42 -24.66 -7.43
C SER A 462 -18.93 -24.15 -8.80
N SER A 463 -18.38 -22.94 -8.85
CA SER A 463 -17.77 -22.42 -10.08
C SER A 463 -16.38 -23.02 -10.32
N PRO A 464 -16.10 -23.63 -11.49
CA PRO A 464 -14.76 -24.06 -11.86
C PRO A 464 -13.79 -22.89 -12.13
N LEU A 465 -14.30 -21.65 -12.15
CA LEU A 465 -13.53 -20.41 -12.29
C LEU A 465 -13.48 -19.57 -11.01
N LEU A 466 -13.90 -20.11 -9.84
CA LEU A 466 -14.10 -19.30 -8.63
C LEU A 466 -12.90 -18.46 -8.17
N TYR A 467 -11.66 -18.92 -8.42
CA TYR A 467 -10.44 -18.25 -7.99
C TYR A 467 -9.49 -18.05 -9.17
N GLY A 468 -8.91 -16.87 -9.29
CA GLY A 468 -7.99 -16.52 -10.36
C GLY A 468 -7.18 -15.27 -10.04
N LEU A 469 -6.56 -14.71 -11.08
CA LEU A 469 -5.60 -13.63 -11.00
C LEU A 469 -6.17 -12.38 -11.68
N MET A 470 -5.90 -11.20 -11.12
CA MET A 470 -6.13 -9.90 -11.77
C MET A 470 -4.79 -9.28 -12.11
N PHE A 471 -4.67 -8.64 -13.27
CA PHE A 471 -3.42 -8.05 -13.71
C PHE A 471 -3.63 -6.78 -14.57
N GLU A 472 -3.13 -5.67 -14.02
CA GLU A 472 -2.70 -4.49 -14.76
C GLU A 472 -1.22 -4.21 -14.47
N ASP A 473 -0.53 -3.45 -15.32
CA ASP A 473 0.83 -3.00 -15.03
C ASP A 473 0.81 -1.79 -14.08
N ILE A 474 0.75 -2.10 -12.78
CA ILE A 474 0.89 -1.24 -11.57
C ILE A 474 2.15 -1.66 -10.78
N ASN A 475 2.75 -0.83 -9.94
CA ASN A 475 3.86 -1.25 -9.03
C ASN A 475 5.09 -1.82 -9.76
N ASN A 476 5.29 -1.48 -11.05
CA ASN A 476 6.27 -2.10 -11.95
C ASN A 476 6.06 -3.64 -12.09
N SER A 477 4.81 -4.09 -12.08
CA SER A 477 4.41 -5.51 -12.17
C SER A 477 4.47 -6.09 -13.58
N GLY A 478 4.27 -5.29 -14.63
CA GLY A 478 4.50 -5.67 -16.03
C GLY A 478 5.95 -5.44 -16.38
N ASP A 479 6.27 -4.21 -16.79
CA ASP A 479 7.63 -3.76 -17.05
C ASP A 479 8.50 -3.77 -15.78
N GLY A 480 9.43 -4.74 -15.70
CA GLY A 480 10.33 -4.97 -14.56
C GLY A 480 9.85 -6.04 -13.57
N GLY A 481 8.57 -6.36 -13.60
CA GLY A 481 7.93 -7.33 -12.71
C GLY A 481 7.92 -8.73 -13.32
N ILE A 482 6.81 -9.10 -13.95
CA ILE A 482 6.57 -10.40 -14.59
C ILE A 482 7.21 -10.49 -15.98
N HIS A 483 7.31 -9.38 -16.73
CA HIS A 483 7.84 -9.41 -18.08
C HIS A 483 9.35 -9.75 -18.06
N GLY A 484 9.81 -10.54 -19.03
CA GLY A 484 11.20 -11.01 -19.08
C GLY A 484 12.26 -9.91 -19.25
N GLN A 485 11.86 -8.68 -19.58
CA GLN A 485 12.78 -7.54 -19.75
C GLN A 485 13.37 -7.04 -18.44
N LEU A 486 14.69 -7.11 -18.32
CA LEU A 486 15.41 -6.60 -17.14
C LEU A 486 15.97 -5.18 -17.31
N LEU A 487 16.05 -4.65 -18.54
CA LEU A 487 16.58 -3.30 -18.80
C LEU A 487 15.45 -2.27 -18.88
N LYS A 488 15.46 -1.31 -17.95
CA LYS A 488 14.47 -0.24 -17.87
C LYS A 488 14.75 0.82 -18.94
N ASN A 489 13.71 1.42 -19.51
CA ASN A 489 13.83 2.48 -20.53
C ASN A 489 14.61 2.04 -21.79
N ASN A 490 14.43 0.79 -22.20
CA ASN A 490 15.12 0.17 -23.35
C ASN A 490 14.91 0.88 -24.70
N GLY A 491 13.70 1.37 -24.98
CA GLY A 491 13.31 2.02 -26.24
C GLY A 491 12.89 3.49 -26.14
N PHE A 492 13.21 4.19 -25.05
CA PHE A 492 12.86 5.61 -24.85
C PHE A 492 11.37 5.93 -25.10
N GLN A 493 10.49 5.12 -24.51
CA GLN A 493 9.04 5.18 -24.68
C GLN A 493 8.38 6.05 -23.59
N GLY A 494 7.15 6.53 -23.84
CA GLY A 494 6.41 7.40 -22.92
C GLY A 494 6.68 8.91 -23.06
N THR A 495 6.11 9.71 -22.16
CA THR A 495 6.00 11.18 -22.35
C THR A 495 7.32 11.94 -22.15
N SER A 496 8.22 11.44 -21.30
CA SER A 496 9.50 12.09 -20.96
C SER A 496 10.52 11.08 -20.41
N PRO A 497 10.95 10.08 -21.22
CA PRO A 497 11.82 8.99 -20.79
C PRO A 497 13.21 9.46 -20.30
N GLY A 498 13.80 10.41 -21.03
CA GLY A 498 15.15 10.90 -20.77
C GLY A 498 16.19 9.78 -20.77
N LEU A 499 17.24 9.95 -19.95
CA LEU A 499 18.27 8.93 -19.72
C LEU A 499 18.01 8.10 -18.46
N THR A 500 16.73 7.86 -18.12
CA THR A 500 16.35 7.03 -16.96
C THR A 500 17.02 5.66 -17.05
N ALA A 501 17.56 5.18 -15.93
CA ALA A 501 18.39 3.98 -15.78
C ALA A 501 19.76 3.95 -16.53
N TYR A 502 20.11 4.94 -17.36
CA TYR A 502 21.38 4.95 -18.10
C TYR A 502 22.50 5.75 -17.42
N ALA A 503 23.71 5.20 -17.42
CA ALA A 503 24.92 5.91 -17.00
C ALA A 503 26.10 5.70 -17.97
N ALA A 504 26.93 6.74 -18.12
CA ALA A 504 28.10 6.76 -19.01
C ALA A 504 29.27 5.93 -18.44
N VAL A 505 29.92 5.12 -19.29
CA VAL A 505 31.07 4.29 -18.90
C VAL A 505 32.29 4.67 -19.75
N GLY A 506 33.45 4.84 -19.12
CA GLY A 506 34.72 5.11 -19.81
C GLY A 506 34.87 6.54 -20.37
N GLY A 507 34.07 7.51 -19.90
CA GLY A 507 34.18 8.90 -20.34
C GLY A 507 33.40 9.25 -21.61
N THR A 508 32.37 8.46 -21.95
CA THR A 508 31.37 8.80 -22.96
C THR A 508 30.45 9.94 -22.51
N THR A 509 29.79 10.57 -23.48
CA THR A 509 28.64 11.46 -23.24
C THR A 509 27.39 10.81 -23.82
N LEU A 510 26.33 10.68 -23.01
CA LEU A 510 25.03 10.14 -23.41
C LEU A 510 24.03 11.25 -23.69
N ALA A 511 23.16 11.04 -24.67
CA ALA A 511 21.98 11.87 -24.95
C ALA A 511 20.86 11.02 -25.57
N GLN A 512 19.60 11.35 -25.26
CA GLN A 512 18.45 10.88 -26.04
C GLN A 512 18.42 11.68 -27.36
N ASP A 513 18.33 11.02 -28.51
CA ASP A 513 18.36 11.65 -29.83
C ASP A 513 17.09 11.33 -30.65
N THR A 514 16.19 12.32 -30.72
CA THR A 514 14.95 12.28 -31.51
C THR A 514 15.17 12.45 -33.01
N SER A 515 16.39 12.82 -33.46
CA SER A 515 16.69 13.01 -34.88
C SER A 515 17.07 11.70 -35.59
N THR A 516 17.39 10.65 -34.82
CA THR A 516 17.80 9.33 -35.32
C THR A 516 17.01 8.21 -34.62
N PRO A 517 15.67 8.15 -34.82
CA PRO A 517 14.84 7.06 -34.28
C PRO A 517 15.12 5.72 -34.96
N LEU A 518 14.81 4.61 -34.29
CA LEU A 518 14.87 3.26 -34.88
C LEU A 518 13.70 3.02 -35.85
N THR A 519 12.47 3.36 -35.45
CA THR A 519 11.25 3.21 -36.27
C THR A 519 10.34 4.44 -36.15
N THR A 520 9.15 4.39 -36.75
CA THR A 520 8.10 5.41 -36.52
C THR A 520 7.40 5.25 -35.15
N ALA A 521 7.57 4.12 -34.47
CA ALA A 521 7.04 3.86 -33.13
C ALA A 521 8.08 4.19 -32.05
N ILE A 522 9.32 3.73 -32.23
CA ILE A 522 10.46 4.00 -31.35
C ILE A 522 11.12 5.32 -31.78
N THR A 523 10.58 6.43 -31.26
CA THR A 523 10.85 7.80 -31.73
C THR A 523 12.14 8.44 -31.21
N SER A 524 13.00 7.70 -30.49
CA SER A 524 14.23 8.20 -29.87
C SER A 524 15.23 7.08 -29.63
N SER A 525 16.52 7.34 -29.90
CA SER A 525 17.60 6.38 -29.61
C SER A 525 18.65 6.95 -28.64
N LEU A 526 19.46 6.07 -28.04
CA LEU A 526 20.59 6.43 -27.19
C LEU A 526 21.81 6.83 -28.03
N LYS A 527 22.11 8.12 -28.08
CA LYS A 527 23.34 8.63 -28.68
C LYS A 527 24.49 8.58 -27.67
N VAL A 528 25.50 7.78 -27.98
CA VAL A 528 26.75 7.64 -27.23
C VAL A 528 27.86 8.34 -28.01
N SER A 529 28.47 9.37 -27.43
CA SER A 529 29.53 10.16 -28.06
C SER A 529 30.87 10.00 -27.35
N VAL A 530 31.95 9.88 -28.12
CA VAL A 530 33.31 9.62 -27.57
C VAL A 530 34.19 10.87 -27.72
N ALA A 531 34.71 11.36 -26.59
CA ALA A 531 35.59 12.53 -26.58
C ALA A 531 36.95 12.25 -27.25
N SER A 532 37.52 13.27 -27.89
CA SER A 532 38.85 13.16 -28.53
C SER A 532 39.94 12.87 -27.50
N GLY A 533 40.75 11.84 -27.74
CA GLY A 533 41.78 11.36 -26.81
C GLY A 533 41.36 10.27 -25.83
N THR A 534 40.08 9.87 -25.83
CA THR A 534 39.61 8.69 -25.08
C THR A 534 40.19 7.40 -25.67
N THR A 535 40.58 6.44 -24.83
CA THR A 535 41.17 5.15 -25.25
C THR A 535 40.68 4.00 -24.37
N GLY A 536 40.73 2.77 -24.90
CA GLY A 536 40.22 1.56 -24.23
C GLY A 536 38.74 1.29 -24.55
N PHE A 537 38.15 0.37 -23.78
CA PHE A 537 36.73 0.02 -23.90
C PHE A 537 35.86 1.02 -23.14
N VAL A 538 34.86 1.58 -23.82
CA VAL A 538 33.97 2.64 -23.31
C VAL A 538 32.55 2.40 -23.81
N GLY A 539 31.55 3.01 -23.18
CA GLY A 539 30.16 2.80 -23.60
C GLY A 539 29.17 3.31 -22.57
N PHE A 540 28.24 2.45 -22.17
CA PHE A 540 27.17 2.78 -21.24
C PHE A 540 26.73 1.59 -20.41
N SER A 541 26.03 1.89 -19.32
CA SER A 541 25.39 0.92 -18.45
C SER A 541 23.90 1.20 -18.32
N ASN A 542 23.11 0.17 -18.08
CA ASN A 542 21.71 0.26 -17.69
C ASN A 542 21.53 -0.39 -16.30
N SER A 543 20.86 0.31 -15.39
CA SER A 543 20.67 -0.12 -13.99
C SER A 543 19.38 -0.90 -13.73
N GLY A 544 18.63 -1.28 -14.78
CA GLY A 544 17.37 -2.00 -14.67
C GLY A 544 16.35 -1.35 -13.73
N TYR A 545 15.64 -2.18 -12.97
CA TYR A 545 14.53 -1.79 -12.09
C TYR A 545 15.03 -1.80 -10.63
N GLY A 546 15.76 -0.74 -10.27
CA GLY A 546 16.46 -0.66 -8.98
C GLY A 546 17.66 -1.61 -8.87
N GLY A 547 18.08 -2.20 -9.98
CA GLY A 547 19.10 -3.23 -10.09
C GLY A 547 18.86 -4.11 -11.33
N VAL A 548 19.70 -5.12 -11.49
CA VAL A 548 19.49 -6.21 -12.47
C VAL A 548 19.61 -7.54 -11.71
N PRO A 549 18.61 -8.43 -11.75
CA PRO A 549 18.71 -9.75 -11.13
C PRO A 549 19.66 -10.65 -11.94
N VAL A 550 20.79 -11.02 -11.33
CA VAL A 550 21.83 -11.86 -11.94
C VAL A 550 21.88 -13.23 -11.25
N ASN A 551 21.20 -14.19 -11.87
CA ASN A 551 21.12 -15.58 -11.41
C ASN A 551 22.21 -16.46 -12.07
N ALA A 552 22.36 -17.70 -11.61
CA ALA A 552 23.14 -18.72 -12.32
C ALA A 552 22.33 -19.30 -13.50
N ASP A 553 22.16 -18.51 -14.56
CA ASP A 553 21.25 -18.79 -15.68
C ASP A 553 21.85 -18.40 -17.05
N THR A 554 21.15 -18.72 -18.15
CA THR A 554 21.46 -18.26 -19.51
C THR A 554 20.67 -17.00 -19.84
N TYR A 555 21.38 -15.93 -20.16
CA TYR A 555 20.79 -14.65 -20.54
C TYR A 555 20.85 -14.47 -22.06
N ALA A 556 19.73 -14.05 -22.64
CA ALA A 556 19.66 -13.57 -24.01
C ALA A 556 19.74 -12.04 -24.05
N ASN A 557 20.54 -11.49 -24.96
CA ASN A 557 20.69 -10.06 -25.15
C ASN A 557 20.50 -9.68 -26.61
N TYR A 558 19.66 -8.67 -26.83
CA TYR A 558 19.33 -8.13 -28.14
C TYR A 558 19.55 -6.62 -28.11
N PHE A 559 20.03 -6.04 -29.21
CA PHE A 559 20.10 -4.59 -29.37
C PHE A 559 20.19 -4.17 -30.83
N TRP A 560 19.77 -2.93 -31.12
CA TRP A 560 20.02 -2.28 -32.39
C TRP A 560 21.16 -1.27 -32.27
N MET A 561 22.00 -1.19 -33.30
CA MET A 561 23.15 -0.28 -33.33
C MET A 561 23.29 0.40 -34.70
N LYS A 562 23.57 1.70 -34.71
CA LYS A 562 23.84 2.52 -35.90
C LYS A 562 25.06 3.40 -35.69
N GLY A 563 25.79 3.65 -36.78
CA GLY A 563 27.06 4.36 -36.82
C GLY A 563 28.19 3.45 -37.30
N THR A 564 29.25 4.03 -37.86
CA THR A 564 30.35 3.28 -38.47
C THR A 564 31.26 2.68 -37.40
N TYR A 565 31.17 1.36 -37.20
CA TYR A 565 32.01 0.62 -36.25
C TYR A 565 32.20 -0.84 -36.70
N SER A 566 33.42 -1.39 -36.60
CA SER A 566 33.69 -2.78 -36.97
C SER A 566 34.76 -3.38 -36.06
N GLY A 567 34.30 -4.09 -35.03
CA GLY A 567 35.13 -4.50 -33.91
C GLY A 567 34.39 -5.36 -32.90
N THR A 568 34.97 -5.49 -31.70
CA THR A 568 34.37 -6.26 -30.60
C THR A 568 33.53 -5.35 -29.70
N VAL A 569 32.26 -5.68 -29.52
CA VAL A 569 31.44 -5.21 -28.41
C VAL A 569 31.57 -6.21 -27.26
N ILE A 570 31.74 -5.70 -26.05
CA ILE A 570 31.74 -6.46 -24.80
C ILE A 570 30.44 -6.15 -24.07
N LEU A 571 29.69 -7.20 -23.75
CA LEU A 571 28.49 -7.17 -22.92
C LEU A 571 28.84 -7.71 -21.54
N GLN A 572 28.43 -7.04 -20.46
CA GLN A 572 28.78 -7.45 -19.10
C GLN A 572 27.59 -7.36 -18.13
N LEU A 573 27.56 -8.28 -17.16
CA LEU A 573 26.79 -8.16 -15.93
C LEU A 573 27.78 -7.99 -14.77
N ILE A 574 27.72 -6.85 -14.09
CA ILE A 574 28.72 -6.44 -13.10
C ILE A 574 28.06 -5.82 -11.86
N GLY A 575 28.52 -6.18 -10.67
CA GLY A 575 28.07 -5.55 -9.43
C GLY A 575 28.52 -4.08 -9.36
N SER A 576 27.59 -3.16 -9.13
CA SER A 576 27.82 -1.71 -9.23
C SER A 576 28.75 -1.20 -8.13
N THR A 577 28.53 -1.61 -6.88
CA THR A 577 29.42 -1.31 -5.75
C THR A 577 30.62 -2.26 -5.68
N SER A 578 30.46 -3.53 -6.08
CA SER A 578 31.48 -4.57 -5.88
C SER A 578 32.55 -4.63 -6.98
N GLY A 579 32.23 -4.20 -8.20
CA GLY A 579 33.07 -4.35 -9.39
C GLY A 579 33.27 -5.80 -9.86
N ILE A 580 32.52 -6.76 -9.28
CA ILE A 580 32.62 -8.18 -9.64
C ILE A 580 31.83 -8.41 -10.93
N VAL A 581 32.51 -8.91 -11.97
CA VAL A 581 31.88 -9.31 -13.24
C VAL A 581 31.35 -10.73 -13.10
N TYR A 582 30.03 -10.88 -13.13
CA TYR A 582 29.32 -12.16 -13.02
C TYR A 582 29.08 -12.82 -14.38
N ALA A 583 29.08 -12.04 -15.46
CA ALA A 583 29.06 -12.51 -16.84
C ALA A 583 29.79 -11.52 -17.75
N THR A 584 30.49 -12.03 -18.76
CA THR A 584 31.05 -11.22 -19.86
C THR A 584 30.90 -11.98 -21.16
N GLN A 585 30.49 -11.29 -22.23
CA GLN A 585 30.33 -11.88 -23.56
C GLN A 585 30.90 -10.94 -24.62
N ASN A 586 31.69 -11.50 -25.52
CA ASN A 586 32.39 -10.73 -26.56
C ASN A 586 31.79 -11.09 -27.93
N ILE A 587 31.22 -10.10 -28.62
CA ILE A 587 30.61 -10.26 -29.95
C ILE A 587 31.33 -9.38 -30.98
N THR A 588 31.51 -9.89 -32.20
CA THR A 588 32.04 -9.08 -33.32
C THR A 588 30.88 -8.45 -34.07
N VAL A 589 30.88 -7.13 -34.19
CA VAL A 589 29.82 -6.33 -34.81
C VAL A 589 30.36 -5.56 -36.03
N ALA A 590 29.47 -5.22 -36.96
CA ALA A 590 29.80 -4.49 -38.19
C ALA A 590 28.66 -3.51 -38.55
N SER A 591 28.59 -2.40 -37.83
CA SER A 591 27.52 -1.41 -37.92
C SER A 591 27.79 -0.35 -39.00
N SER A 592 26.72 0.15 -39.62
CA SER A 592 26.75 1.18 -40.67
C SER A 592 26.19 2.52 -40.18
N SER A 593 26.65 3.64 -40.74
CA SER A 593 26.02 4.96 -40.50
C SER A 593 24.66 5.14 -41.19
N SER A 594 24.35 4.32 -42.19
CA SER A 594 23.13 4.40 -43.00
C SER A 594 21.87 3.92 -42.26
N ALA A 595 21.93 2.76 -41.61
CA ALA A 595 20.78 2.11 -40.98
C ALA A 595 21.17 1.42 -39.68
N PHE A 596 20.21 1.27 -38.77
CA PHE A 596 20.36 0.41 -37.61
C PHE A 596 20.56 -1.04 -38.05
N THR A 597 21.42 -1.75 -37.33
CA THR A 597 21.73 -3.17 -37.51
C THR A 597 21.38 -3.89 -36.21
N TYR A 598 20.60 -4.97 -36.32
CA TYR A 598 20.22 -5.82 -35.19
C TYR A 598 21.36 -6.76 -34.79
N TYR A 599 21.52 -6.99 -33.50
CA TYR A 599 22.46 -7.95 -32.93
C TYR A 599 21.78 -8.76 -31.82
N GLU A 600 22.06 -10.06 -31.81
CA GLU A 600 21.59 -11.02 -30.80
C GLU A 600 22.76 -11.85 -30.29
N THR A 601 22.73 -12.25 -29.02
CA THR A 601 23.66 -13.23 -28.44
C THR A 601 23.11 -13.82 -27.15
N THR A 602 23.63 -14.97 -26.74
CA THR A 602 23.34 -15.61 -25.45
C THR A 602 24.63 -15.84 -24.66
N TYR A 603 24.55 -15.77 -23.34
CA TYR A 603 25.68 -16.03 -22.44
C TYR A 603 25.22 -16.47 -21.05
N THR A 604 26.04 -17.27 -20.38
CA THR A 604 25.77 -17.75 -19.01
C THR A 604 26.43 -16.88 -17.96
N SER A 605 25.75 -16.65 -16.83
CA SER A 605 26.26 -15.90 -15.67
C SER A 605 26.50 -16.79 -14.45
N THR A 606 27.35 -16.32 -13.54
CA THR A 606 27.41 -16.82 -12.16
C THR A 606 26.41 -16.08 -11.28
N GLN A 607 25.85 -16.77 -10.28
CA GLN A 607 24.96 -16.18 -9.28
C GLN A 607 25.59 -14.96 -8.57
N SER A 608 24.92 -13.80 -8.62
CA SER A 608 25.24 -12.66 -7.76
C SER A 608 24.68 -12.89 -6.34
N PRO A 609 25.35 -12.41 -5.27
CA PRO A 609 24.84 -12.47 -3.90
C PRO A 609 23.76 -11.42 -3.59
N ASP A 610 23.57 -10.42 -4.46
CA ASP A 610 22.63 -9.31 -4.25
C ASP A 610 22.10 -8.74 -5.58
N GLY A 611 21.29 -7.69 -5.50
CA GLY A 611 20.65 -7.03 -6.64
C GLY A 611 21.35 -5.77 -7.15
N ASP A 612 22.46 -5.33 -6.53
CA ASP A 612 23.23 -4.15 -6.93
C ASP A 612 24.11 -4.46 -8.16
N ASN A 613 23.47 -4.88 -9.25
CA ASN A 613 24.12 -5.23 -10.50
C ASN A 613 23.64 -4.29 -11.62
N VAL A 614 24.53 -3.99 -12.57
CA VAL A 614 24.20 -3.26 -13.80
C VAL A 614 24.60 -4.08 -15.02
N TRP A 615 23.85 -3.93 -16.10
CA TRP A 615 24.25 -4.39 -17.42
C TRP A 615 25.10 -3.32 -18.10
N GLN A 616 26.14 -3.71 -18.83
CA GLN A 616 27.00 -2.79 -19.58
C GLN A 616 27.22 -3.24 -21.02
N LEU A 617 27.26 -2.26 -21.94
CA LEU A 617 27.70 -2.43 -23.32
C LEU A 617 28.92 -1.53 -23.54
N LEU A 618 30.05 -2.14 -23.89
CA LEU A 618 31.33 -1.47 -24.12
C LEU A 618 31.85 -1.76 -25.54
N PHE A 619 32.49 -0.77 -26.17
CA PHE A 619 33.12 -0.84 -27.47
C PHE A 619 34.47 -0.12 -27.46
N ASP A 620 35.34 -0.44 -28.41
CA ASP A 620 36.67 0.20 -28.53
C ASP A 620 36.55 1.68 -28.94
N ALA A 621 36.94 2.58 -28.04
CA ALA A 621 36.93 4.03 -28.25
C ALA A 621 37.76 4.45 -29.48
N SER A 622 38.83 3.72 -29.80
CA SER A 622 39.80 4.10 -30.85
C SER A 622 39.21 4.11 -32.26
N GLN A 623 38.13 3.37 -32.52
CA GLN A 623 37.39 3.41 -33.78
C GLN A 623 36.34 4.54 -33.86
N VAL A 624 36.01 5.15 -32.71
CA VAL A 624 34.83 6.05 -32.53
C VAL A 624 35.26 7.46 -32.12
N VAL A 625 36.56 7.75 -32.08
CA VAL A 625 37.11 9.02 -31.57
C VAL A 625 36.54 10.22 -32.32
N GLY A 626 35.79 11.08 -31.63
CA GLY A 626 35.18 12.28 -32.22
C GLY A 626 33.91 12.03 -33.04
N SER A 627 33.34 10.82 -32.98
CA SER A 627 32.03 10.50 -33.58
C SER A 627 31.01 10.07 -32.51
N SER A 628 29.81 9.70 -32.95
CA SER A 628 28.75 9.13 -32.14
C SER A 628 28.31 7.79 -32.70
N LEU A 629 27.86 6.92 -31.81
CA LEU A 629 27.09 5.71 -32.11
C LEU A 629 25.68 5.89 -31.53
N TRP A 630 24.69 5.28 -32.17
CA TRP A 630 23.31 5.25 -31.69
C TRP A 630 22.93 3.82 -31.37
N PHE A 631 22.34 3.61 -30.20
CA PHE A 631 21.84 2.30 -29.74
C PHE A 631 20.36 2.42 -29.42
N ASP A 632 19.59 1.37 -29.70
CA ASP A 632 18.15 1.37 -29.48
C ASP A 632 17.64 -0.04 -29.15
N LEU A 633 16.52 -0.12 -28.43
CA LEU A 633 15.96 -1.34 -27.83
C LEU A 633 17.03 -2.29 -27.30
N VAL A 634 17.78 -1.83 -26.29
CA VAL A 634 18.68 -2.72 -25.54
C VAL A 634 17.84 -3.63 -24.64
N GLN A 635 17.89 -4.94 -24.88
CA GLN A 635 17.05 -5.92 -24.21
C GLN A 635 17.89 -6.99 -23.52
N LEU A 636 17.55 -7.31 -22.27
CA LEU A 636 18.13 -8.43 -21.54
C LEU A 636 17.01 -9.30 -20.98
N PHE A 637 17.01 -10.58 -21.33
CA PHE A 637 16.09 -11.59 -20.84
C PHE A 637 16.86 -12.72 -20.12
N PRO A 638 16.44 -13.20 -18.95
CA PRO A 638 16.85 -14.50 -18.40
C PRO A 638 16.10 -15.62 -19.16
N VAL A 639 16.16 -16.87 -18.70
CA VAL A 639 15.24 -17.90 -19.20
C VAL A 639 13.79 -17.52 -18.86
N THR A 640 12.96 -17.47 -19.89
CA THR A 640 11.53 -17.18 -19.80
C THR A 640 10.71 -18.43 -19.50
N TYR A 641 9.49 -18.24 -18.99
CA TYR A 641 8.53 -19.31 -18.79
C TYR A 641 8.21 -19.99 -20.14
N HIS A 642 8.25 -21.33 -20.17
CA HIS A 642 8.23 -22.18 -21.39
C HIS A 642 9.12 -21.70 -22.56
N GLU A 643 10.26 -21.05 -22.26
CA GLU A 643 11.23 -20.55 -23.25
C GLU A 643 10.62 -19.60 -24.30
N ARG A 644 9.50 -18.93 -23.98
CA ARG A 644 8.80 -17.99 -24.86
C ARG A 644 9.66 -16.76 -25.16
N TYR A 645 9.89 -16.46 -26.45
CA TYR A 645 10.47 -15.18 -26.87
C TYR A 645 9.56 -14.01 -26.44
N ASN A 646 10.16 -12.93 -25.91
CA ASN A 646 9.43 -11.80 -25.31
C ASN A 646 8.45 -12.21 -24.17
N GLY A 647 8.65 -13.40 -23.59
CA GLY A 647 7.76 -13.96 -22.58
C GLY A 647 7.97 -13.42 -21.18
N ILE A 648 7.19 -13.95 -20.24
CA ILE A 648 7.33 -13.69 -18.80
C ILE A 648 8.57 -14.39 -18.23
N ARG A 649 9.13 -13.86 -17.14
CA ARG A 649 10.23 -14.49 -16.40
C ARG A 649 9.81 -15.85 -15.85
N LYS A 650 10.71 -16.84 -15.90
CA LYS A 650 10.40 -18.17 -15.38
C LYS A 650 10.16 -18.17 -13.86
N ASP A 651 10.94 -17.41 -13.09
CA ASP A 651 10.85 -17.39 -11.62
C ASP A 651 9.51 -16.84 -11.11
N VAL A 652 9.00 -15.76 -11.71
CA VAL A 652 7.65 -15.24 -11.42
C VAL A 652 6.57 -16.20 -11.94
N GLY A 653 6.77 -16.79 -13.12
CA GLY A 653 5.85 -17.76 -13.72
C GLY A 653 5.59 -18.97 -12.83
N ASP A 654 6.65 -19.67 -12.42
CA ASP A 654 6.59 -20.82 -11.51
C ASP A 654 5.88 -20.47 -10.19
N PHE A 655 6.09 -19.25 -9.67
CA PHE A 655 5.54 -18.81 -8.38
C PHE A 655 4.03 -18.51 -8.45
N LEU A 656 3.55 -18.02 -9.59
CA LEU A 656 2.14 -17.75 -9.85
C LEU A 656 1.35 -19.00 -10.25
N GLU A 657 1.92 -19.91 -11.07
CA GLU A 657 1.32 -21.21 -11.36
C GLU A 657 1.03 -21.96 -10.04
N ALA A 658 1.97 -21.89 -9.09
CA ALA A 658 1.86 -22.51 -7.78
C ALA A 658 0.74 -21.93 -6.87
N ILE A 659 -0.03 -20.92 -7.29
CA ILE A 659 -1.29 -20.52 -6.65
C ILE A 659 -2.42 -21.51 -7.01
N GLY A 660 -2.39 -22.08 -8.21
CA GLY A 660 -3.48 -22.91 -8.75
C GLY A 660 -4.70 -22.08 -9.16
N GLY A 661 -4.51 -20.89 -9.71
CA GLY A 661 -5.59 -20.05 -10.27
C GLY A 661 -6.27 -20.69 -11.48
N SER A 662 -7.42 -20.15 -11.90
CA SER A 662 -8.19 -20.71 -13.05
C SER A 662 -8.64 -19.70 -14.11
N PHE A 663 -8.40 -18.41 -13.88
CA PHE A 663 -8.58 -17.34 -14.87
C PHE A 663 -7.54 -16.23 -14.67
N LEU A 664 -7.38 -15.39 -15.69
CA LEU A 664 -6.61 -14.14 -15.64
C LEU A 664 -7.48 -12.99 -16.18
N ARG A 665 -7.74 -11.96 -15.36
CA ARG A 665 -8.31 -10.68 -15.77
C ARG A 665 -7.18 -9.75 -16.19
N PHE A 666 -7.22 -9.26 -17.43
CA PHE A 666 -6.21 -8.37 -18.00
C PHE A 666 -6.82 -7.56 -19.18
N PRO A 667 -6.20 -6.45 -19.62
CA PRO A 667 -5.07 -5.71 -19.03
C PRO A 667 -5.54 -4.62 -18.03
N GLY A 668 -6.80 -4.69 -17.62
CA GLY A 668 -7.49 -3.71 -16.77
C GLY A 668 -7.45 -4.00 -15.27
N GLY A 669 -8.29 -3.28 -14.54
CA GLY A 669 -7.76 -2.31 -13.57
C GLY A 669 -7.59 -0.93 -14.24
N ASN A 670 -7.05 0.05 -13.52
CA ASN A 670 -6.97 1.45 -13.98
C ASN A 670 -6.21 1.63 -15.30
N ASN A 671 -5.13 0.86 -15.51
CA ASN A 671 -4.20 1.04 -16.63
C ASN A 671 -4.77 0.61 -18.00
N LEU A 672 -6.01 0.12 -18.06
CA LEU A 672 -6.81 0.00 -19.29
C LEU A 672 -7.31 1.37 -19.77
N GLU A 673 -7.75 2.22 -18.85
CA GLU A 673 -8.56 3.41 -19.14
C GLU A 673 -7.74 4.55 -19.77
N GLY A 674 -6.54 4.80 -19.26
CA GLY A 674 -5.73 5.94 -19.64
C GLY A 674 -6.23 7.26 -19.05
N ALA A 675 -5.29 8.12 -18.69
CA ALA A 675 -5.57 9.49 -18.27
C ALA A 675 -6.38 10.28 -19.32
N TYR A 676 -6.17 9.99 -20.61
CA TYR A 676 -6.90 10.56 -21.75
C TYR A 676 -7.12 9.49 -22.85
N PRO A 677 -8.04 9.70 -23.83
CA PRO A 677 -8.36 8.66 -24.84
C PRO A 677 -7.20 8.24 -25.76
N ALA A 678 -6.12 9.03 -25.80
CA ALA A 678 -4.87 8.73 -26.50
C ALA A 678 -3.87 7.90 -25.65
N ASN A 679 -4.06 7.85 -24.34
CA ASN A 679 -3.24 7.11 -23.37
C ASN A 679 -3.84 5.75 -22.96
N ARG A 680 -5.11 5.50 -23.32
CA ARG A 680 -5.79 4.21 -23.14
C ARG A 680 -4.94 3.05 -23.64
N TRP A 681 -5.11 1.87 -23.06
CA TRP A 681 -4.53 0.66 -23.62
C TRP A 681 -5.10 0.37 -25.01
N GLN A 682 -4.24 0.00 -25.97
CA GLN A 682 -4.58 -0.15 -27.39
C GLN A 682 -4.02 -1.46 -27.91
N TRP A 683 -4.87 -2.48 -28.02
CA TRP A 683 -4.51 -3.84 -28.42
C TRP A 683 -3.58 -3.88 -29.64
N ASN A 684 -3.90 -3.11 -30.68
CA ASN A 684 -3.18 -3.03 -31.95
C ASN A 684 -1.78 -2.39 -31.84
N ALA A 685 -1.50 -1.60 -30.80
CA ALA A 685 -0.18 -1.07 -30.49
C ALA A 685 0.69 -2.07 -29.68
N THR A 686 0.07 -3.13 -29.14
CA THR A 686 0.73 -4.13 -28.27
C THR A 686 1.07 -5.45 -28.99
N ILE A 687 0.87 -5.54 -30.31
CA ILE A 687 1.05 -6.77 -31.09
C ILE A 687 2.13 -6.64 -32.17
N GLY A 688 2.63 -7.78 -32.63
CA GLY A 688 3.70 -7.83 -33.63
C GLY A 688 5.09 -7.52 -33.05
N PRO A 689 6.08 -7.21 -33.92
CA PRO A 689 7.47 -7.01 -33.49
C PRO A 689 7.64 -5.83 -32.55
N VAL A 690 8.46 -6.01 -31.51
CA VAL A 690 8.65 -5.04 -30.41
C VAL A 690 9.13 -3.67 -30.89
N GLU A 691 9.91 -3.59 -31.98
CA GLU A 691 10.38 -2.35 -32.59
C GLU A 691 9.28 -1.53 -33.28
N ASN A 692 8.07 -2.08 -33.43
CA ASN A 692 6.90 -1.39 -33.94
C ASN A 692 5.87 -1.05 -32.85
N ARG A 693 6.11 -1.43 -31.59
CA ARG A 693 5.27 -1.07 -30.44
C ARG A 693 5.71 0.31 -29.90
N PRO A 694 4.85 1.35 -29.90
CA PRO A 694 5.25 2.68 -29.44
C PRO A 694 5.37 2.77 -27.92
N GLY A 695 4.73 1.87 -27.18
CA GLY A 695 4.49 2.02 -25.75
C GLY A 695 3.54 3.20 -25.46
N ARG A 696 3.30 3.47 -24.18
CA ARG A 696 2.42 4.54 -23.73
C ARG A 696 2.80 5.04 -22.34
N GLN A 697 2.33 6.22 -21.99
CA GLN A 697 2.25 6.61 -20.58
C GLN A 697 1.10 5.83 -19.95
N GLY A 698 1.42 4.95 -19.00
CA GLY A 698 0.42 4.27 -18.17
C GLY A 698 -0.09 5.17 -17.06
N ASP A 699 -1.10 4.69 -16.33
CA ASP A 699 -1.78 5.46 -15.30
C ASP A 699 -1.04 5.47 -13.95
N TRP A 700 -0.16 4.50 -13.72
CA TRP A 700 0.64 4.35 -12.49
C TRP A 700 2.06 4.91 -12.65
N SER A 701 2.23 6.23 -12.59
CA SER A 701 3.51 6.98 -12.51
C SER A 701 4.56 6.82 -13.64
N TYR A 702 4.73 5.64 -14.23
CA TYR A 702 5.71 5.30 -15.28
C TYR A 702 5.06 5.05 -16.64
N ALA A 703 5.89 4.80 -17.64
CA ALA A 703 5.46 4.47 -19.00
C ALA A 703 5.59 2.95 -19.22
N ASN A 704 4.59 2.35 -19.85
CA ASN A 704 4.64 0.95 -20.28
C ASN A 704 5.27 0.87 -21.67
N THR A 705 6.11 -0.14 -21.89
CA THR A 705 6.71 -0.47 -23.19
C THR A 705 5.70 -1.11 -24.15
N ASP A 706 4.59 -1.61 -23.61
CA ASP A 706 3.61 -2.52 -24.25
C ASP A 706 4.27 -3.78 -24.86
N ALA A 707 5.48 -4.14 -24.41
CA ALA A 707 6.16 -5.40 -24.76
C ALA A 707 5.49 -6.61 -24.09
N LEU A 708 4.89 -6.43 -22.91
CA LEU A 708 3.88 -7.35 -22.37
C LEU A 708 2.52 -7.00 -23.00
N GLY A 709 2.28 -7.52 -24.21
CA GLY A 709 1.11 -7.20 -25.03
C GLY A 709 0.07 -8.32 -25.10
N LEU A 710 -0.99 -8.09 -25.88
CA LEU A 710 -2.14 -9.02 -25.98
C LEU A 710 -1.72 -10.46 -26.31
N MET A 711 -0.74 -10.65 -27.20
CA MET A 711 -0.23 -11.99 -27.56
C MET A 711 0.61 -12.62 -26.44
N GLU A 712 1.31 -11.82 -25.63
CA GLU A 712 2.07 -12.32 -24.49
C GLU A 712 1.14 -12.72 -23.31
N TYR A 713 0.11 -11.92 -23.01
CA TYR A 713 -0.93 -12.28 -22.01
C TYR A 713 -1.64 -13.59 -22.35
N LEU A 714 -1.97 -13.81 -23.63
CA LEU A 714 -2.68 -15.02 -24.06
C LEU A 714 -1.77 -16.25 -24.09
N GLN A 715 -0.48 -16.09 -24.39
CA GLN A 715 0.50 -17.17 -24.19
C GLN A 715 0.65 -17.52 -22.70
N TRP A 716 0.71 -16.53 -21.79
CA TRP A 716 0.70 -16.77 -20.35
C TRP A 716 -0.58 -17.52 -19.91
N CYS A 717 -1.75 -17.17 -20.45
CA CYS A 717 -2.99 -17.91 -20.19
C CYS A 717 -2.90 -19.38 -20.64
N GLU A 718 -2.42 -19.65 -21.86
CA GLU A 718 -2.27 -21.02 -22.37
C GLU A 718 -1.24 -21.83 -21.57
N ASP A 719 -0.09 -21.22 -21.27
CA ASP A 719 1.05 -21.85 -20.57
C ASP A 719 0.79 -22.14 -19.08
N MET A 720 -0.28 -21.58 -18.50
CA MET A 720 -0.78 -21.89 -17.15
C MET A 720 -2.20 -22.49 -17.14
N SER A 721 -2.77 -22.80 -18.32
CA SER A 721 -4.16 -23.29 -18.47
C SER A 721 -5.24 -22.38 -17.82
N LEU A 722 -5.02 -21.07 -17.81
CA LEU A 722 -5.94 -20.07 -17.28
C LEU A 722 -6.98 -19.67 -18.34
N THR A 723 -8.21 -19.41 -17.90
CA THR A 723 -9.24 -18.78 -18.75
C THR A 723 -8.97 -17.28 -18.90
N PRO A 724 -8.82 -16.73 -20.12
CA PRO A 724 -8.65 -15.29 -20.30
C PRO A 724 -9.97 -14.55 -20.09
N ILE A 725 -9.96 -13.55 -19.20
CA ILE A 725 -11.03 -12.56 -19.01
C ILE A 725 -10.49 -11.23 -19.54
N LEU A 726 -10.78 -10.94 -20.81
CA LEU A 726 -10.27 -9.75 -21.49
C LEU A 726 -11.13 -8.53 -21.14
N ALA A 727 -10.52 -7.46 -20.65
CA ALA A 727 -11.20 -6.18 -20.41
C ALA A 727 -10.97 -5.22 -21.59
N ILE A 728 -12.04 -4.70 -22.19
CA ILE A 728 -12.00 -3.76 -23.32
C ILE A 728 -12.38 -2.33 -22.89
N TRP A 729 -11.77 -1.34 -23.54
CA TRP A 729 -11.95 0.07 -23.18
C TRP A 729 -13.35 0.61 -23.50
N SER A 730 -14.10 1.06 -22.48
CA SER A 730 -15.53 1.42 -22.58
C SER A 730 -15.82 2.90 -22.91
N GLY A 731 -14.80 3.74 -23.11
CA GLY A 731 -14.96 5.19 -23.30
C GLY A 731 -14.70 6.06 -22.06
N LEU A 732 -14.39 5.47 -20.90
CA LEU A 732 -13.98 6.17 -19.68
C LEU A 732 -12.47 6.46 -19.68
N THR A 733 -12.06 7.53 -19.01
CA THR A 733 -10.66 7.97 -18.83
C THR A 733 -10.49 8.68 -17.49
N LEU A 734 -9.39 8.39 -16.79
CA LEU A 734 -9.18 8.83 -15.40
C LEU A 734 -8.90 10.34 -15.25
N GLY A 735 -8.26 10.95 -16.26
CA GLY A 735 -8.04 12.40 -16.34
C GLY A 735 -9.20 13.17 -16.97
N GLY A 736 -10.31 12.48 -17.31
CA GLY A 736 -11.48 13.06 -17.98
C GLY A 736 -11.37 13.10 -19.51
N GLY A 737 -12.47 13.49 -20.15
CA GLY A 737 -12.63 13.39 -21.62
C GLY A 737 -13.46 12.18 -22.07
N ILE A 738 -14.40 11.73 -21.25
CA ILE A 738 -15.28 10.57 -21.49
C ILE A 738 -15.92 10.62 -22.87
N ILE A 739 -15.66 9.60 -23.69
CA ILE A 739 -16.20 9.45 -25.03
C ILE A 739 -17.56 8.74 -24.96
N SER A 740 -18.58 9.32 -25.59
CA SER A 740 -19.95 8.75 -25.57
C SER A 740 -20.75 9.16 -26.83
N GLY A 741 -21.92 8.55 -27.02
CA GLY A 741 -22.74 8.76 -28.21
C GLY A 741 -22.04 8.32 -29.49
N THR A 742 -22.24 9.04 -30.60
CA THR A 742 -21.65 8.71 -31.91
C THR A 742 -20.12 8.82 -31.97
N ALA A 743 -19.49 9.50 -31.01
CA ALA A 743 -18.04 9.53 -30.90
C ALA A 743 -17.45 8.19 -30.41
N LEU A 744 -18.28 7.30 -29.86
CA LEU A 744 -17.86 5.98 -29.38
C LEU A 744 -17.74 4.94 -30.51
N THR A 745 -18.46 5.11 -31.63
CA THR A 745 -18.53 4.11 -32.71
C THR A 745 -17.15 3.58 -33.17
N PRO A 746 -16.12 4.42 -33.43
CA PRO A 746 -14.82 3.91 -33.87
C PRO A 746 -14.13 2.98 -32.86
N TYR A 747 -14.43 3.12 -31.56
CA TYR A 747 -13.88 2.28 -30.49
C TYR A 747 -14.68 0.99 -30.31
N VAL A 748 -15.97 1.00 -30.62
CA VAL A 748 -16.78 -0.23 -30.76
C VAL A 748 -16.29 -1.05 -31.94
N ASP A 749 -15.98 -0.39 -33.06
CA ASP A 749 -15.36 -1.04 -34.23
C ASP A 749 -13.94 -1.56 -33.89
N ASP A 750 -13.13 -0.81 -33.12
CA ASP A 750 -11.80 -1.23 -32.64
C ASP A 750 -11.87 -2.51 -31.78
N ALA A 751 -12.84 -2.60 -30.86
CA ALA A 751 -13.07 -3.81 -30.06
C ALA A 751 -13.60 -5.00 -30.89
N LEU A 752 -14.38 -4.77 -31.95
CA LEU A 752 -14.74 -5.83 -32.90
C LEU A 752 -13.54 -6.31 -33.72
N ASN A 753 -12.62 -5.41 -34.08
CA ASN A 753 -11.36 -5.75 -34.76
C ASN A 753 -10.44 -6.59 -33.85
N GLU A 754 -10.36 -6.25 -32.56
CA GLU A 754 -9.64 -7.05 -31.55
C GLU A 754 -10.23 -8.46 -31.43
N LEU A 755 -11.56 -8.58 -31.30
CA LEU A 755 -12.22 -9.88 -31.27
C LEU A 755 -12.04 -10.65 -32.60
N GLU A 756 -11.96 -9.98 -33.76
CA GLU A 756 -11.64 -10.62 -35.04
C GLU A 756 -10.17 -11.09 -35.08
N PHE A 757 -9.23 -10.33 -34.50
CA PHE A 757 -7.84 -10.76 -34.34
C PHE A 757 -7.74 -12.02 -33.47
N LEU A 758 -8.53 -12.12 -32.41
CA LEU A 758 -8.48 -13.23 -31.45
C LEU A 758 -9.24 -14.47 -31.92
N LEU A 759 -10.46 -14.31 -32.43
CA LEU A 759 -11.40 -15.39 -32.76
C LEU A 759 -11.50 -15.68 -34.26
N GLY A 760 -11.09 -14.76 -35.12
CA GLY A 760 -11.25 -14.85 -36.57
C GLY A 760 -10.40 -15.96 -37.21
N SER A 761 -10.95 -16.57 -38.27
CA SER A 761 -10.21 -17.49 -39.13
C SER A 761 -9.14 -16.76 -39.95
N THR A 762 -8.10 -17.46 -40.42
CA THR A 762 -7.00 -16.88 -41.20
C THR A 762 -7.39 -16.33 -42.59
N SER A 763 -8.68 -16.33 -42.94
CA SER A 763 -9.24 -15.69 -44.14
C SER A 763 -9.90 -14.32 -43.87
N THR A 764 -10.00 -13.88 -42.62
CA THR A 764 -10.45 -12.52 -42.26
C THR A 764 -9.24 -11.59 -42.11
N THR A 765 -9.45 -10.27 -42.10
CA THR A 765 -8.38 -9.26 -42.11
C THR A 765 -7.42 -9.42 -40.92
N TYR A 766 -7.97 -9.50 -39.71
CA TYR A 766 -7.21 -9.56 -38.48
C TYR A 766 -6.88 -11.00 -38.06
N GLY A 767 -7.69 -11.99 -38.45
CA GLY A 767 -7.31 -13.40 -38.33
C GLY A 767 -6.09 -13.75 -39.20
N ALA A 768 -5.94 -13.12 -40.37
CA ALA A 768 -4.72 -13.20 -41.19
C ALA A 768 -3.53 -12.45 -40.57
N LEU A 769 -3.76 -11.32 -39.87
CA LEU A 769 -2.73 -10.60 -39.12
C LEU A 769 -2.20 -11.43 -37.94
N ARG A 770 -3.08 -12.10 -37.17
CA ARG A 770 -2.67 -13.03 -36.11
C ARG A 770 -1.79 -14.16 -36.67
N ALA A 771 -2.16 -14.70 -37.83
CA ALA A 771 -1.37 -15.72 -38.52
C ALA A 771 -0.01 -15.21 -39.02
N SER A 772 0.09 -13.96 -39.49
CA SER A 772 1.37 -13.37 -39.91
C SER A 772 2.33 -13.09 -38.76
N TYR A 773 1.81 -12.87 -37.55
CA TYR A 773 2.57 -12.86 -36.29
C TYR A 773 2.79 -14.27 -35.68
N GLY A 774 2.63 -15.33 -36.48
CA GLY A 774 3.02 -16.70 -36.12
C GLY A 774 1.93 -17.56 -35.46
N ARG A 775 0.73 -17.03 -35.20
CA ARG A 775 -0.36 -17.77 -34.55
C ARG A 775 -1.54 -17.99 -35.52
N THR A 776 -1.52 -19.12 -36.23
CA THR A 776 -2.61 -19.51 -37.15
C THR A 776 -3.93 -19.70 -36.42
N ASP A 777 -3.89 -20.34 -35.27
CA ASP A 777 -5.09 -20.86 -34.61
C ASP A 777 -5.73 -19.78 -33.73
N PRO A 778 -7.07 -19.66 -33.65
CA PRO A 778 -7.73 -18.72 -32.75
C PRO A 778 -7.35 -18.92 -31.27
N TYR A 779 -7.62 -17.90 -30.45
CA TYR A 779 -7.53 -17.98 -28.99
C TYR A 779 -8.89 -18.30 -28.37
N ALA A 780 -8.91 -18.91 -27.19
CA ALA A 780 -10.13 -19.36 -26.51
C ALA A 780 -10.74 -18.27 -25.59
N ILE A 781 -11.16 -17.14 -26.16
CA ILE A 781 -11.86 -16.08 -25.39
C ILE A 781 -13.30 -16.52 -25.09
N THR A 782 -13.67 -16.54 -23.80
CA THR A 782 -14.99 -16.98 -23.32
C THR A 782 -15.73 -15.93 -22.52
N HIS A 783 -15.00 -15.02 -21.88
CA HIS A 783 -15.53 -13.93 -21.07
C HIS A 783 -14.89 -12.60 -21.51
N LEU A 784 -15.66 -11.52 -21.46
CA LEU A 784 -15.23 -10.19 -21.87
C LEU A 784 -15.82 -9.14 -20.93
N GLU A 785 -14.98 -8.30 -20.33
CA GLU A 785 -15.40 -7.19 -19.49
C GLU A 785 -15.44 -5.89 -20.29
N ILE A 786 -16.52 -5.12 -20.16
CA ILE A 786 -16.71 -3.86 -20.88
C ILE A 786 -16.40 -2.69 -19.93
N GLY A 787 -15.17 -2.21 -19.97
CA GLY A 787 -14.66 -1.12 -19.15
C GLY A 787 -13.94 -1.58 -17.88
N ASN A 788 -13.70 -0.62 -16.99
CA ASN A 788 -13.21 -0.80 -15.63
C ASN A 788 -13.89 0.27 -14.75
N GLU A 789 -14.23 -0.07 -13.50
CA GLU A 789 -14.82 0.80 -12.46
C GLU A 789 -15.80 1.89 -12.94
N ASP A 790 -16.67 1.60 -13.93
CA ASP A 790 -17.39 2.64 -14.68
C ASP A 790 -18.42 3.44 -13.85
N ASN A 791 -18.63 3.07 -12.58
CA ASN A 791 -19.36 3.86 -11.58
C ASN A 791 -18.55 5.02 -10.96
N LEU A 792 -17.21 4.96 -10.99
CA LEU A 792 -16.29 6.00 -10.51
C LEU A 792 -15.98 7.01 -11.62
N SER A 793 -14.99 7.89 -11.40
CA SER A 793 -14.42 8.82 -12.39
C SER A 793 -15.44 9.65 -13.21
N SER A 794 -16.64 9.89 -12.66
CA SER A 794 -17.82 10.46 -13.33
C SER A 794 -18.40 9.64 -14.50
N GLY A 795 -17.95 8.40 -14.72
CA GLY A 795 -18.41 7.48 -15.77
C GLY A 795 -19.89 7.10 -15.69
N CYS A 796 -20.42 6.96 -14.47
CA CYS A 796 -21.75 6.40 -14.18
C CYS A 796 -22.89 7.00 -15.03
N SER A 797 -22.91 8.32 -15.21
CA SER A 797 -23.99 9.03 -15.92
C SER A 797 -24.02 8.76 -17.43
N THR A 798 -22.96 8.17 -17.99
CA THR A 798 -22.85 7.82 -19.40
C THR A 798 -22.79 6.31 -19.62
N TYR A 799 -22.38 5.53 -18.62
CA TYR A 799 -22.04 4.11 -18.77
C TYR A 799 -23.16 3.27 -19.38
N ALA A 800 -24.41 3.42 -18.90
CA ALA A 800 -25.58 2.72 -19.46
C ALA A 800 -25.69 2.85 -20.99
N SER A 801 -25.32 4.01 -21.56
CA SER A 801 -25.32 4.23 -23.01
C SER A 801 -24.10 3.63 -23.72
N ARG A 802 -22.92 3.68 -23.08
CA ARG A 802 -21.66 3.14 -23.61
C ARG A 802 -21.65 1.62 -23.60
N PHE A 803 -21.96 1.02 -22.44
CA PHE A 803 -22.15 -0.43 -22.28
C PHE A 803 -23.15 -0.98 -23.30
N THR A 804 -24.31 -0.33 -23.47
CA THR A 804 -25.34 -0.80 -24.43
C THR A 804 -24.84 -0.76 -25.88
N ALA A 805 -23.98 0.19 -26.26
CA ALA A 805 -23.40 0.25 -27.59
C ALA A 805 -22.42 -0.91 -27.85
N PHE A 806 -21.47 -1.15 -26.94
CA PHE A 806 -20.54 -2.29 -27.03
C PHE A 806 -21.28 -3.63 -26.96
N TYR A 807 -22.18 -3.81 -25.98
CA TYR A 807 -22.97 -5.02 -25.80
C TYR A 807 -23.73 -5.40 -27.09
N ASN A 808 -24.46 -4.45 -27.70
CA ASN A 808 -25.25 -4.72 -28.89
C ASN A 808 -24.38 -5.13 -30.09
N ALA A 809 -23.21 -4.53 -30.25
CA ALA A 809 -22.29 -4.86 -31.33
C ALA A 809 -21.61 -6.22 -31.12
N ILE A 810 -21.04 -6.44 -29.93
CA ILE A 810 -20.27 -7.64 -29.59
C ILE A 810 -21.18 -8.86 -29.48
N HIS A 811 -22.33 -8.76 -28.81
CA HIS A 811 -23.26 -9.88 -28.67
C HIS A 811 -23.92 -10.26 -30.02
N ALA A 812 -24.05 -9.33 -30.97
CA ALA A 812 -24.53 -9.64 -32.32
C ALA A 812 -23.50 -10.40 -33.17
N ALA A 813 -22.20 -10.13 -32.98
CA ALA A 813 -21.12 -10.81 -33.70
C ALA A 813 -20.69 -12.13 -33.02
N TYR A 814 -20.62 -12.14 -31.69
CA TYR A 814 -20.06 -13.21 -30.86
C TYR A 814 -21.01 -13.58 -29.70
N PRO A 815 -22.23 -14.09 -29.98
CA PRO A 815 -23.27 -14.36 -28.96
C PRO A 815 -22.92 -15.45 -27.93
N SER A 816 -21.79 -16.15 -28.10
CA SER A 816 -21.28 -17.16 -27.16
C SER A 816 -20.38 -16.59 -26.05
N ILE A 817 -19.94 -15.33 -26.16
CA ILE A 817 -19.10 -14.68 -25.14
C ILE A 817 -19.96 -14.23 -23.96
N THR A 818 -19.54 -14.56 -22.74
CA THR A 818 -20.14 -14.02 -21.52
C THR A 818 -19.64 -12.60 -21.29
N ILE A 819 -20.55 -11.62 -21.41
CA ILE A 819 -20.22 -10.21 -21.23
C ILE A 819 -20.38 -9.83 -19.76
N ILE A 820 -19.37 -9.17 -19.22
CA ILE A 820 -19.33 -8.62 -17.86
C ILE A 820 -19.41 -7.09 -17.95
N ALA A 821 -20.28 -6.48 -17.15
CA ALA A 821 -20.28 -5.04 -16.92
C ALA A 821 -19.43 -4.72 -15.68
N SER A 822 -18.50 -3.76 -15.77
CA SER A 822 -17.56 -3.36 -14.70
C SER A 822 -18.17 -2.67 -13.46
N THR A 823 -19.45 -2.93 -13.16
CA THR A 823 -20.13 -2.49 -11.92
C THR A 823 -21.46 -3.22 -11.68
N THR A 824 -21.82 -3.43 -10.41
CA THR A 824 -23.21 -3.75 -9.98
C THR A 824 -24.11 -2.53 -9.81
N SER A 825 -23.60 -1.31 -9.96
CA SER A 825 -24.35 -0.08 -9.65
C SER A 825 -25.56 0.10 -10.58
N SER A 826 -26.76 -0.25 -10.11
CA SER A 826 -28.00 -0.26 -10.91
C SER A 826 -28.47 1.12 -11.40
N SER A 827 -27.86 2.21 -10.91
CA SER A 827 -28.03 3.57 -11.42
C SER A 827 -27.14 3.91 -12.61
N CYS A 828 -26.06 3.15 -12.83
CA CYS A 828 -25.09 3.32 -13.91
C CYS A 828 -25.30 2.31 -15.05
N LEU A 829 -25.99 1.20 -14.78
CA LEU A 829 -26.35 0.15 -15.73
C LEU A 829 -27.62 0.47 -16.55
N PRO A 830 -27.81 -0.12 -17.74
CA PRO A 830 -29.08 -0.05 -18.45
C PRO A 830 -30.20 -0.78 -17.67
N SER A 831 -31.43 -0.31 -17.81
CA SER A 831 -32.61 -0.88 -17.17
C SER A 831 -33.70 -1.20 -18.21
N PRO A 832 -34.06 -2.48 -18.43
CA PRO A 832 -33.47 -3.68 -17.84
C PRO A 832 -32.03 -3.95 -18.33
N LEU A 833 -31.25 -4.66 -17.52
CA LEU A 833 -29.97 -5.25 -17.93
C LEU A 833 -30.23 -6.41 -18.91
N PRO A 834 -29.41 -6.60 -19.98
CA PRO A 834 -29.58 -7.73 -20.89
C PRO A 834 -29.39 -9.10 -20.20
N THR A 835 -30.17 -10.09 -20.60
CA THR A 835 -30.10 -11.45 -20.04
C THR A 835 -28.79 -12.13 -20.40
N GLY A 836 -28.10 -12.71 -19.41
CA GLY A 836 -26.81 -13.38 -19.60
C GLY A 836 -25.59 -12.50 -19.31
N VAL A 837 -25.79 -11.19 -19.08
CA VAL A 837 -24.73 -10.28 -18.62
C VAL A 837 -24.39 -10.56 -17.16
N TRP A 838 -23.10 -10.59 -16.84
CA TRP A 838 -22.58 -10.62 -15.47
C TRP A 838 -22.14 -9.22 -15.03
N THR A 839 -21.89 -9.02 -13.75
CA THR A 839 -21.45 -7.73 -13.21
C THR A 839 -20.27 -7.89 -12.26
N ASP A 840 -19.33 -6.95 -12.30
CA ASP A 840 -18.19 -6.87 -11.40
C ASP A 840 -18.48 -6.07 -10.11
N ILE A 841 -17.73 -6.39 -9.06
CA ILE A 841 -17.73 -5.76 -7.74
C ILE A 841 -16.28 -5.70 -7.24
N HIS A 842 -15.82 -4.51 -6.88
CA HIS A 842 -14.50 -4.32 -6.26
C HIS A 842 -14.64 -3.98 -4.77
N HIS A 843 -13.84 -4.61 -3.91
CA HIS A 843 -13.90 -4.46 -2.43
C HIS A 843 -12.52 -4.25 -1.80
N TYR A 844 -12.15 -3.00 -1.57
CA TYR A 844 -10.90 -2.59 -0.92
C TYR A 844 -11.16 -2.14 0.52
N GLU A 845 -11.11 -3.10 1.47
CA GLU A 845 -11.80 -2.95 2.75
C GLU A 845 -10.94 -3.26 4.00
N SER A 846 -11.44 -2.79 5.14
CA SER A 846 -10.85 -3.08 6.47
C SER A 846 -11.20 -4.50 6.97
N PRO A 847 -10.45 -5.09 7.93
CA PRO A 847 -10.69 -6.47 8.34
C PRO A 847 -12.09 -6.68 8.91
N SER A 848 -12.56 -5.79 9.79
CA SER A 848 -13.93 -5.84 10.30
C SER A 848 -15.01 -5.60 9.23
N ALA A 849 -14.70 -4.89 8.15
CA ALA A 849 -15.62 -4.74 7.02
C ALA A 849 -15.74 -6.04 6.20
N PHE A 850 -14.64 -6.72 5.87
CA PHE A 850 -14.69 -8.05 5.22
C PHE A 850 -15.47 -9.08 6.06
N ILE A 851 -15.33 -9.06 7.39
CA ILE A 851 -16.17 -9.89 8.28
C ILE A 851 -17.66 -9.54 8.15
N SER A 852 -18.01 -8.26 7.94
CA SER A 852 -19.40 -7.82 7.73
C SER A 852 -19.97 -8.19 6.35
N LEU A 853 -19.11 -8.36 5.34
CA LEU A 853 -19.49 -8.80 3.99
C LEU A 853 -19.65 -10.33 3.85
N PHE A 854 -19.36 -11.11 4.90
CA PHE A 854 -19.45 -12.59 4.91
C PHE A 854 -20.77 -13.17 4.36
N ASN A 855 -21.88 -12.45 4.48
CA ASN A 855 -23.21 -12.85 4.02
C ASN A 855 -23.83 -11.92 2.96
N GLU A 856 -23.00 -11.11 2.29
CA GLU A 856 -23.39 -10.18 1.21
C GLU A 856 -24.30 -10.88 0.17
N PHE A 857 -23.81 -11.99 -0.40
CA PHE A 857 -24.49 -12.70 -1.49
C PHE A 857 -25.59 -13.67 -1.03
N ASP A 858 -25.69 -13.98 0.27
CA ASP A 858 -26.64 -14.99 0.79
C ASP A 858 -28.09 -14.67 0.39
N ASN A 859 -28.44 -13.38 0.34
CA ASN A 859 -29.80 -12.90 0.04
C ASN A 859 -29.96 -12.31 -1.38
N TYR A 860 -28.96 -12.40 -2.25
CA TYR A 860 -29.06 -11.87 -3.62
C TYR A 860 -30.07 -12.65 -4.49
N PRO A 861 -30.76 -12.00 -5.45
CA PRO A 861 -31.66 -12.67 -6.39
C PRO A 861 -30.92 -13.64 -7.32
N ARG A 862 -31.29 -14.92 -7.29
CA ARG A 862 -30.77 -15.95 -8.21
C ARG A 862 -31.51 -15.91 -9.55
N THR A 863 -31.19 -14.90 -10.37
CA THR A 863 -31.72 -14.75 -11.72
C THR A 863 -30.98 -15.68 -12.70
N THR A 864 -31.70 -16.48 -13.49
CA THR A 864 -31.11 -17.42 -14.45
C THR A 864 -30.20 -16.71 -15.45
N GLY A 865 -28.93 -17.14 -15.54
CA GLY A 865 -27.94 -16.59 -16.45
C GLY A 865 -27.20 -15.34 -15.95
N TYR A 866 -27.62 -14.76 -14.81
CA TYR A 866 -26.87 -13.71 -14.13
C TYR A 866 -25.76 -14.32 -13.27
N GLY A 867 -24.63 -13.61 -13.16
CA GLY A 867 -23.47 -14.02 -12.40
C GLY A 867 -22.72 -12.79 -11.87
N ILE A 868 -21.98 -12.99 -10.78
CA ILE A 868 -21.15 -11.95 -10.17
C ILE A 868 -19.68 -12.32 -10.34
N PHE A 869 -18.90 -11.36 -10.81
CA PHE A 869 -17.46 -11.33 -10.71
C PHE A 869 -17.09 -10.46 -9.50
N VAL A 870 -16.05 -10.86 -8.75
CA VAL A 870 -15.37 -10.01 -7.77
C VAL A 870 -13.94 -9.83 -8.27
N GLY A 871 -13.77 -8.98 -9.28
CA GLY A 871 -12.55 -8.78 -10.04
C GLY A 871 -11.38 -8.28 -9.20
N GLU A 872 -11.67 -7.53 -8.14
CA GLU A 872 -10.68 -6.93 -7.24
C GLU A 872 -11.13 -6.99 -5.78
N TYR A 873 -10.31 -7.57 -4.89
CA TYR A 873 -10.45 -7.37 -3.44
C TYR A 873 -9.11 -7.49 -2.70
N ALA A 874 -8.92 -6.69 -1.65
CA ALA A 874 -7.75 -6.77 -0.76
C ALA A 874 -7.94 -5.98 0.55
N ASN A 875 -7.22 -6.38 1.62
CA ASN A 875 -7.19 -5.63 2.88
C ASN A 875 -6.24 -4.42 2.86
N THR A 876 -6.68 -3.32 2.26
CA THR A 876 -5.89 -2.09 2.05
C THR A 876 -5.72 -1.21 3.28
N ALA A 877 -6.51 -1.40 4.34
CA ALA A 877 -6.43 -0.63 5.57
C ALA A 877 -6.73 -1.48 6.82
N ASN A 878 -6.28 -1.05 7.99
CA ASN A 878 -6.65 -1.66 9.27
C ASN A 878 -7.94 -1.08 9.87
N ASP A 879 -8.46 -1.68 10.94
CA ASP A 879 -9.70 -1.24 11.64
C ASP A 879 -9.63 0.18 12.24
N ALA A 880 -8.46 0.84 12.22
CA ALA A 880 -8.30 2.24 12.62
C ALA A 880 -8.29 3.23 11.42
N GLY A 881 -8.44 2.73 10.18
CA GLY A 881 -8.46 3.53 8.95
C GLY A 881 -7.08 4.02 8.51
N ALA A 882 -6.00 3.37 8.95
CA ALA A 882 -4.66 3.59 8.41
C ALA A 882 -4.34 2.50 7.38
N THR A 883 -3.70 2.88 6.26
CA THR A 883 -3.36 1.97 5.17
C THR A 883 -2.37 0.89 5.58
N THR A 884 -2.50 -0.27 4.95
CA THR A 884 -1.70 -1.48 5.16
C THR A 884 -0.64 -1.56 4.06
N TYR A 885 0.65 -1.60 4.39
CA TYR A 885 1.70 -1.88 3.39
C TYR A 885 1.89 -3.38 3.16
N TRP A 886 1.97 -4.16 4.24
CA TRP A 886 2.18 -5.60 4.20
C TRP A 886 0.92 -6.32 4.63
N SER A 887 0.43 -7.28 3.82
CA SER A 887 -0.66 -8.16 4.24
C SER A 887 -0.33 -8.80 5.60
N THR A 888 -1.27 -8.71 6.54
CA THR A 888 -1.11 -9.20 7.92
C THR A 888 -1.92 -10.48 8.13
N VAL A 889 -1.59 -11.28 9.15
CA VAL A 889 -2.41 -12.43 9.53
C VAL A 889 -3.88 -12.03 9.78
N GLN A 890 -4.13 -10.89 10.44
CA GLN A 890 -5.49 -10.39 10.67
C GLN A 890 -6.21 -10.08 9.34
N GLY A 891 -5.56 -9.36 8.43
CA GLY A 891 -6.10 -9.02 7.11
C GLY A 891 -6.41 -10.27 6.29
N ALA A 892 -5.40 -11.15 6.12
CA ALA A 892 -5.54 -12.38 5.38
C ALA A 892 -6.61 -13.32 5.95
N VAL A 893 -6.77 -13.42 7.28
CA VAL A 893 -7.87 -14.20 7.90
C VAL A 893 -9.23 -13.57 7.61
N SER A 894 -9.36 -12.24 7.58
CA SER A 894 -10.61 -11.57 7.21
C SER A 894 -10.97 -11.77 5.72
N GLU A 895 -9.97 -11.74 4.83
CA GLU A 895 -10.13 -12.10 3.42
C GLU A 895 -10.58 -13.56 3.28
N ALA A 896 -9.99 -14.49 4.03
CA ALA A 896 -10.41 -15.89 4.04
C ALA A 896 -11.87 -16.06 4.51
N VAL A 897 -12.34 -15.27 5.48
CA VAL A 897 -13.77 -15.24 5.85
C VAL A 897 -14.63 -14.74 4.69
N TYR A 898 -14.22 -13.69 3.98
CA TYR A 898 -14.93 -13.24 2.78
C TYR A 898 -14.96 -14.32 1.68
N MET A 899 -13.83 -14.96 1.40
CA MET A 899 -13.71 -16.07 0.43
C MET A 899 -14.59 -17.28 0.78
N ILE A 900 -14.84 -17.57 2.06
CA ILE A 900 -15.83 -18.56 2.52
C ILE A 900 -17.27 -18.11 2.17
N GLY A 901 -17.55 -16.81 2.24
CA GLY A 901 -18.78 -16.18 1.74
C GLY A 901 -18.96 -16.33 0.22
N LEU A 902 -17.89 -16.09 -0.55
CA LEU A 902 -17.86 -16.26 -2.00
C LEU A 902 -18.10 -17.72 -2.40
N GLU A 903 -17.37 -18.67 -1.81
CA GLU A 903 -17.51 -20.09 -2.13
C GLU A 903 -18.89 -20.64 -1.76
N ARG A 904 -19.46 -20.23 -0.61
CA ARG A 904 -20.82 -20.60 -0.20
C ARG A 904 -21.88 -20.18 -1.24
N ASN A 905 -21.67 -19.04 -1.90
CA ASN A 905 -22.59 -18.46 -2.88
C ASN A 905 -22.13 -18.65 -4.33
N SER A 906 -21.33 -19.68 -4.62
CA SER A 906 -20.77 -19.91 -5.96
C SER A 906 -21.80 -20.37 -7.02
N ASP A 907 -23.06 -20.55 -6.63
CA ASP A 907 -24.22 -20.54 -7.54
C ASP A 907 -24.42 -19.19 -8.25
N LEU A 908 -23.98 -18.08 -7.63
CA LEU A 908 -24.07 -16.71 -8.12
C LEU A 908 -22.69 -16.08 -8.38
N VAL A 909 -21.76 -16.17 -7.42
CA VAL A 909 -20.38 -15.68 -7.56
C VAL A 909 -19.59 -16.68 -8.41
N LYS A 910 -19.13 -16.24 -9.59
CA LYS A 910 -18.49 -17.14 -10.57
C LYS A 910 -16.98 -17.05 -10.59
N MET A 911 -16.43 -15.89 -10.26
CA MET A 911 -15.00 -15.60 -10.33
C MET A 911 -14.66 -14.60 -9.22
N ALA A 912 -13.47 -14.72 -8.66
CA ALA A 912 -12.93 -13.79 -7.66
C ALA A 912 -11.41 -13.73 -7.74
N SER A 913 -10.83 -12.53 -7.67
CA SER A 913 -9.39 -12.30 -7.77
C SER A 913 -8.91 -11.23 -6.78
N TYR A 914 -7.80 -11.51 -6.09
CA TYR A 914 -7.12 -10.51 -5.25
C TYR A 914 -6.44 -9.48 -6.16
N ALA A 915 -6.42 -8.21 -5.74
CA ALA A 915 -5.72 -7.14 -6.45
C ALA A 915 -4.99 -6.17 -5.50
N PRO A 916 -3.79 -5.67 -5.85
CA PRO A 916 -3.01 -6.02 -7.04
C PRO A 916 -2.23 -7.35 -6.85
N LEU A 917 -1.81 -7.95 -7.97
CA LEU A 917 -1.14 -9.26 -7.95
C LEU A 917 0.34 -9.19 -7.58
N LEU A 918 1.09 -8.23 -8.15
CA LEU A 918 2.54 -8.14 -8.03
C LEU A 918 3.00 -6.75 -7.59
N GLU A 919 4.01 -6.72 -6.71
CA GLU A 919 4.74 -5.52 -6.29
C GLU A 919 6.22 -5.65 -6.70
N HIS A 920 6.82 -4.64 -7.34
CA HIS A 920 8.27 -4.46 -7.27
C HIS A 920 8.61 -3.57 -6.06
N TYR A 921 9.27 -4.14 -5.06
CA TYR A 921 9.65 -3.42 -3.84
C TYR A 921 10.48 -2.16 -4.14
N ASP A 922 10.32 -1.14 -3.29
CA ASP A 922 10.85 0.22 -3.44
C ASP A 922 10.40 0.98 -4.70
N LEU A 923 9.55 0.39 -5.57
CA LEU A 923 8.99 0.97 -6.80
C LEU A 923 7.44 0.93 -6.85
N ALA A 924 6.78 0.73 -5.71
CA ALA A 924 5.33 0.61 -5.61
C ALA A 924 4.58 1.96 -5.54
N GLU A 925 3.48 2.08 -6.27
CA GLU A 925 2.46 3.12 -6.14
C GLU A 925 1.34 2.74 -5.14
N TRP A 926 1.06 1.45 -4.96
CA TRP A 926 -0.04 0.90 -4.16
C TRP A 926 0.44 -0.28 -3.30
N SER A 927 -0.25 -0.55 -2.19
CA SER A 927 -0.01 -1.71 -1.30
C SER A 927 -1.28 -2.00 -0.47
N PRO A 928 -1.53 -3.24 0.03
CA PRO A 928 -0.67 -4.42 -0.02
C PRO A 928 -0.99 -5.36 -1.19
N ASP A 929 0.04 -6.05 -1.66
CA ASP A 929 -0.02 -6.90 -2.85
C ASP A 929 0.02 -8.40 -2.51
N LEU A 930 -0.30 -9.25 -3.50
CA LEU A 930 -0.28 -10.69 -3.30
C LEU A 930 1.15 -11.27 -3.26
N VAL A 931 2.00 -10.87 -4.21
CA VAL A 931 3.40 -11.31 -4.30
C VAL A 931 4.28 -10.08 -4.52
N GLY A 932 5.40 -9.97 -3.82
CA GLY A 932 6.39 -8.95 -4.12
C GLY A 932 7.73 -9.53 -4.55
N LEU A 933 8.48 -8.75 -5.31
CA LEU A 933 9.80 -9.07 -5.83
C LEU A 933 10.71 -7.84 -5.86
N ASP A 934 12.00 -8.06 -6.05
CA ASP A 934 12.96 -7.03 -6.40
C ASP A 934 14.15 -7.61 -7.19
N SER A 935 15.14 -6.79 -7.51
CA SER A 935 16.33 -7.18 -8.27
C SER A 935 17.30 -8.14 -7.53
N ARG A 936 17.10 -8.46 -6.25
CA ARG A 936 17.90 -9.46 -5.54
C ARG A 936 17.49 -10.89 -5.94
N PRO A 937 18.45 -11.78 -6.21
CA PRO A 937 18.17 -13.21 -6.38
C PRO A 937 17.43 -13.81 -5.19
N GLY A 938 16.30 -14.49 -5.47
CA GLY A 938 15.44 -15.09 -4.44
C GLY A 938 14.54 -14.11 -3.69
N SER A 939 14.37 -12.86 -4.17
CA SER A 939 13.48 -11.84 -3.58
C SER A 939 12.00 -12.23 -3.53
N LEU A 940 11.54 -13.11 -4.43
CA LEU A 940 10.14 -13.49 -4.63
C LEU A 940 9.48 -13.95 -3.32
N THR A 941 8.51 -13.15 -2.86
CA THR A 941 7.93 -13.23 -1.52
C THR A 941 6.41 -13.21 -1.63
N GLY A 942 5.79 -14.35 -1.29
CA GLY A 942 4.33 -14.45 -1.13
C GLY A 942 3.89 -13.76 0.16
N SER A 943 2.93 -12.84 0.06
CA SER A 943 2.33 -12.19 1.22
C SER A 943 1.48 -13.18 2.04
N VAL A 944 0.95 -12.78 3.21
CA VAL A 944 0.11 -13.72 4.00
C VAL A 944 -1.16 -14.08 3.23
N SER A 945 -1.69 -13.15 2.43
CA SER A 945 -2.82 -13.36 1.52
C SER A 945 -2.51 -14.36 0.41
N TYR A 946 -1.28 -14.39 -0.16
CA TYR A 946 -0.87 -15.39 -1.17
C TYR A 946 -1.11 -16.82 -0.69
N TYR A 947 -0.73 -17.13 0.54
CA TYR A 947 -0.90 -18.47 1.09
C TYR A 947 -2.38 -18.83 1.31
N ASN A 948 -3.24 -17.86 1.65
CA ASN A 948 -4.69 -18.08 1.69
C ASN A 948 -5.29 -18.32 0.30
N GLN A 949 -4.93 -17.52 -0.72
CA GLN A 949 -5.37 -17.75 -2.10
C GLN A 949 -4.97 -19.15 -2.58
N LYS A 950 -3.72 -19.53 -2.34
CA LYS A 950 -3.15 -20.84 -2.67
C LYS A 950 -3.88 -21.99 -1.97
N MET A 951 -4.08 -21.90 -0.65
CA MET A 951 -4.83 -22.91 0.12
C MET A 951 -6.27 -23.06 -0.40
N PHE A 952 -6.94 -21.95 -0.70
CA PHE A 952 -8.35 -21.96 -1.13
C PHE A 952 -8.54 -22.43 -2.57
N SER A 953 -7.65 -22.07 -3.50
CA SER A 953 -7.79 -22.45 -4.91
C SER A 953 -7.48 -23.93 -5.15
N ASN A 954 -6.42 -24.46 -4.51
CA ASN A 954 -6.07 -25.88 -4.62
C ASN A 954 -7.13 -26.80 -3.97
N ALA A 955 -7.79 -26.37 -2.89
CA ALA A 955 -8.81 -27.15 -2.18
C ALA A 955 -10.24 -26.90 -2.68
N ARG A 956 -10.45 -26.86 -4.00
CA ARG A 956 -11.76 -26.54 -4.62
C ARG A 956 -12.57 -27.79 -4.99
N GLY A 957 -13.76 -27.93 -4.41
CA GLY A 957 -14.76 -28.91 -4.81
C GLY A 957 -15.64 -28.45 -5.98
N SER A 958 -16.28 -29.40 -6.66
CA SER A 958 -17.29 -29.17 -7.71
C SER A 958 -18.70 -28.91 -7.15
N THR A 959 -18.96 -29.25 -5.89
CA THR A 959 -20.28 -29.10 -5.26
C THR A 959 -20.13 -28.60 -3.82
N ILE A 960 -20.76 -27.48 -3.50
CA ILE A 960 -20.82 -26.89 -2.16
C ILE A 960 -21.85 -27.66 -1.34
N LEU A 961 -21.52 -27.99 -0.09
CA LEU A 961 -22.31 -28.87 0.75
C LEU A 961 -22.88 -28.15 1.98
N PRO A 962 -24.16 -28.42 2.36
CA PRO A 962 -24.72 -27.92 3.61
C PRO A 962 -23.94 -28.43 4.84
N VAL A 963 -23.66 -27.54 5.79
CA VAL A 963 -23.01 -27.87 7.07
C VAL A 963 -23.94 -27.52 8.22
N ILE A 964 -24.21 -28.48 9.10
CA ILE A 964 -24.97 -28.29 10.34
C ILE A 964 -23.94 -28.14 11.48
N SER A 965 -23.94 -26.97 12.12
CA SER A 965 -22.99 -26.64 13.22
C SER A 965 -23.65 -26.74 14.60
N THR A 966 -22.85 -26.91 15.65
CA THR A 966 -23.28 -26.71 17.05
C THR A 966 -23.23 -25.24 17.50
N VAL A 967 -22.67 -24.35 16.69
CA VAL A 967 -22.56 -22.89 16.95
C VAL A 967 -22.95 -22.07 15.71
N ASP A 968 -23.41 -20.85 15.92
CA ASP A 968 -23.62 -19.87 14.85
C ASP A 968 -22.29 -19.32 14.31
N PHE A 969 -22.32 -18.60 13.18
CA PHE A 969 -21.14 -17.96 12.60
C PHE A 969 -20.63 -16.80 13.45
N GLY A 970 -19.29 -16.68 13.53
CA GLY A 970 -18.59 -15.67 14.33
C GLY A 970 -18.31 -16.14 15.77
N PRO A 971 -17.04 -16.28 16.19
CA PRO A 971 -15.81 -15.89 15.49
C PRO A 971 -15.29 -16.90 14.44
N LEU A 972 -15.88 -18.10 14.35
CA LEU A 972 -15.56 -19.07 13.30
C LEU A 972 -16.49 -18.92 12.09
N TYR A 973 -15.94 -19.20 10.92
CA TYR A 973 -16.62 -19.23 9.62
C TYR A 973 -16.16 -20.46 8.85
N TRP A 974 -17.05 -21.09 8.08
CA TRP A 974 -16.73 -22.34 7.39
C TRP A 974 -17.52 -22.54 6.09
N VAL A 975 -16.92 -23.26 5.14
CA VAL A 975 -17.58 -23.84 3.96
C VAL A 975 -17.07 -25.26 3.75
N ALA A 976 -17.95 -26.14 3.28
CA ALA A 976 -17.59 -27.48 2.84
C ALA A 976 -17.90 -27.62 1.35
N SER A 977 -17.00 -28.26 0.61
CA SER A 977 -17.21 -28.62 -0.79
C SER A 977 -16.71 -30.04 -1.07
N SER A 978 -17.17 -30.64 -2.16
CA SER A 978 -16.82 -32.01 -2.55
C SER A 978 -16.60 -32.14 -4.05
N THR A 979 -15.82 -33.15 -4.41
CA THR A 979 -15.46 -33.50 -5.79
C THR A 979 -16.28 -34.69 -6.28
N THR A 980 -16.42 -34.83 -7.60
CA THR A 980 -17.03 -36.01 -8.24
C THR A 980 -16.30 -37.32 -7.94
N THR A 981 -15.04 -37.25 -7.50
CA THR A 981 -14.23 -38.41 -7.07
C THR A 981 -14.41 -38.78 -5.59
N GLY A 982 -15.23 -38.03 -4.83
CA GLY A 982 -15.53 -38.33 -3.42
C GLY A 982 -14.54 -37.76 -2.41
N THR A 983 -13.59 -36.92 -2.82
CA THR A 983 -12.81 -36.10 -1.88
C THR A 983 -13.65 -34.92 -1.39
N TYR A 984 -13.63 -34.68 -0.08
CA TYR A 984 -14.27 -33.54 0.57
C TYR A 984 -13.20 -32.55 1.06
N TYR A 985 -13.51 -31.26 0.95
CA TYR A 985 -12.74 -30.15 1.50
C TYR A 985 -13.60 -29.41 2.51
N VAL A 986 -13.04 -29.07 3.68
CA VAL A 986 -13.69 -28.20 4.66
C VAL A 986 -12.72 -27.08 5.01
N LYS A 987 -13.06 -25.85 4.60
CA LYS A 987 -12.28 -24.64 4.84
C LYS A 987 -12.88 -23.88 6.01
N ILE A 988 -12.08 -23.52 6.99
CA ILE A 988 -12.51 -22.87 8.23
C ILE A 988 -11.59 -21.69 8.52
N ALA A 989 -12.15 -20.54 8.87
CA ALA A 989 -11.40 -19.37 9.33
C ALA A 989 -11.89 -18.95 10.73
N ASN A 990 -10.96 -18.75 11.66
CA ASN A 990 -11.20 -18.27 13.01
C ASN A 990 -10.64 -16.84 13.13
N TYR A 991 -11.53 -15.85 13.09
CA TYR A 991 -11.20 -14.44 13.30
C TYR A 991 -11.22 -14.04 14.80
N GLY A 992 -11.42 -15.02 15.69
CA GLY A 992 -11.34 -14.84 17.13
C GLY A 992 -9.90 -14.70 17.63
N THR A 993 -9.73 -14.21 18.85
CA THR A 993 -8.44 -14.12 19.56
C THR A 993 -8.10 -15.38 20.34
N THR A 994 -9.04 -16.31 20.48
CA THR A 994 -8.92 -17.58 21.19
C THR A 994 -8.70 -18.75 20.23
N ALA A 995 -8.00 -19.78 20.70
CA ALA A 995 -7.88 -21.05 20.01
C ALA A 995 -9.10 -21.93 20.32
N GLU A 996 -9.70 -22.51 19.28
CA GLU A 996 -10.99 -23.19 19.34
C GLU A 996 -10.84 -24.67 18.97
N SER A 997 -11.70 -25.54 19.52
CA SER A 997 -11.72 -27.00 19.28
C SER A 997 -12.77 -27.34 18.23
N VAL A 998 -12.34 -27.75 17.03
CA VAL A 998 -13.23 -28.03 15.90
C VAL A 998 -13.16 -29.50 15.52
N THR A 999 -14.34 -30.13 15.43
CA THR A 999 -14.54 -31.51 14.99
C THR A 999 -15.37 -31.51 13.72
N VAL A 1000 -14.80 -31.98 12.60
CA VAL A 1000 -15.52 -32.15 11.34
C VAL A 1000 -16.08 -33.57 11.28
N GLU A 1001 -17.40 -33.73 11.15
CA GLU A 1001 -18.08 -35.00 10.94
C GLU A 1001 -18.68 -35.06 9.53
N ILE A 1002 -18.64 -36.22 8.86
CA ILE A 1002 -19.37 -36.47 7.60
C ILE A 1002 -20.11 -37.83 7.69
N PRO A 1003 -21.14 -37.97 8.56
CA PRO A 1003 -21.59 -39.30 9.03
C PRO A 1003 -22.21 -40.20 7.95
N ALA A 1004 -22.61 -39.64 6.82
CA ALA A 1004 -23.17 -40.37 5.68
C ALA A 1004 -22.14 -40.70 4.58
N ALA A 1005 -20.89 -40.24 4.70
CA ALA A 1005 -19.82 -40.63 3.79
C ALA A 1005 -19.31 -42.03 4.13
N THR A 1006 -18.98 -42.82 3.10
CA THR A 1006 -18.45 -44.18 3.24
C THR A 1006 -17.16 -44.30 2.45
N GLY A 1007 -16.22 -45.12 2.92
CA GLY A 1007 -14.91 -45.27 2.27
C GLY A 1007 -14.05 -44.00 2.32
N LEU A 1008 -14.20 -43.13 3.32
CA LEU A 1008 -13.21 -42.09 3.60
C LEU A 1008 -12.02 -42.67 4.35
N ASN A 1009 -10.82 -42.17 4.05
CA ASN A 1009 -9.60 -42.58 4.75
C ASN A 1009 -9.64 -42.14 6.23
N ALA A 1010 -9.13 -42.97 7.15
CA ALA A 1010 -9.10 -42.65 8.58
C ALA A 1010 -8.18 -41.46 8.89
N THR A 1011 -7.19 -41.21 8.04
CA THR A 1011 -6.26 -40.08 8.14
C THR A 1011 -6.61 -38.99 7.12
N ALA A 1012 -6.92 -37.79 7.61
CA ALA A 1012 -7.12 -36.58 6.84
C ALA A 1012 -5.80 -35.78 6.72
N SER A 1013 -5.68 -35.00 5.64
CA SER A 1013 -4.66 -33.93 5.58
C SER A 1013 -5.25 -32.64 6.14
N LEU A 1014 -4.50 -31.93 6.97
CA LEU A 1014 -4.89 -30.66 7.59
C LEU A 1014 -3.79 -29.64 7.36
N GLU A 1015 -4.10 -28.59 6.60
CA GLU A 1015 -3.21 -27.46 6.36
C GLU A 1015 -3.70 -26.24 7.16
N ILE A 1016 -2.83 -25.64 7.97
CA ILE A 1016 -3.15 -24.45 8.80
C ILE A 1016 -2.18 -23.31 8.55
N LEU A 1017 -2.71 -22.13 8.26
CA LEU A 1017 -2.02 -20.84 8.28
C LEU A 1017 -2.46 -20.07 9.54
N THR A 1018 -1.52 -19.65 10.39
CA THR A 1018 -1.81 -18.83 11.58
C THR A 1018 -0.56 -18.12 12.09
N GLY A 1019 -0.75 -17.08 12.89
CA GLY A 1019 0.34 -16.33 13.53
C GLY A 1019 -0.19 -15.17 14.39
N PRO A 1020 0.70 -14.35 14.96
CA PRO A 1020 0.29 -13.11 15.62
C PRO A 1020 -0.46 -12.20 14.63
N ALA A 1021 -1.55 -11.56 15.08
CA ALA A 1021 -2.46 -10.78 14.24
C ALA A 1021 -1.79 -9.77 13.29
N LEU A 1022 -0.71 -9.13 13.75
CA LEU A 1022 0.04 -8.10 13.01
C LEU A 1022 1.36 -8.60 12.41
N SER A 1023 1.57 -9.92 12.33
CA SER A 1023 2.70 -10.50 11.60
C SER A 1023 2.44 -10.48 10.08
N SER A 1024 3.51 -10.31 9.32
CA SER A 1024 3.55 -10.31 7.86
C SER A 1024 4.79 -11.07 7.38
N ASN A 1025 4.81 -11.45 6.11
CA ASN A 1025 6.03 -11.88 5.42
C ASN A 1025 6.75 -10.65 4.84
N TYR A 1026 8.08 -10.69 4.83
CA TYR A 1026 8.94 -9.62 4.33
C TYR A 1026 9.95 -10.16 3.29
N PRO A 1027 10.58 -9.30 2.48
CA PRO A 1027 11.53 -9.73 1.45
C PRO A 1027 12.71 -10.46 2.09
N LEU A 1028 12.92 -11.73 1.69
CA LEU A 1028 13.91 -12.66 2.26
C LEU A 1028 13.67 -13.07 3.74
N ASP A 1029 12.54 -12.71 4.36
CA ASP A 1029 12.15 -13.09 5.73
C ASP A 1029 10.67 -13.52 5.77
N VAL A 1030 10.43 -14.74 5.29
CA VAL A 1030 9.09 -15.36 5.16
C VAL A 1030 8.88 -16.29 6.36
N THR A 1031 8.06 -15.86 7.32
CA THR A 1031 7.86 -16.56 8.61
C THR A 1031 6.45 -17.08 8.82
N VAL A 1032 5.47 -16.50 8.13
CA VAL A 1032 4.06 -16.92 8.15
C VAL A 1032 3.81 -17.80 6.93
N LEU A 1033 3.91 -19.11 7.15
CA LEU A 1033 3.74 -20.15 6.14
C LEU A 1033 2.63 -21.14 6.55
N PRO A 1034 1.91 -21.73 5.59
CA PRO A 1034 0.95 -22.79 5.89
C PRO A 1034 1.69 -24.05 6.36
N THR A 1035 1.11 -24.75 7.33
CA THR A 1035 1.68 -25.95 7.94
C THR A 1035 0.79 -27.15 7.68
N THR A 1036 1.28 -28.10 6.90
CA THR A 1036 0.58 -29.35 6.61
C THR A 1036 0.83 -30.39 7.70
N SER A 1037 -0.23 -31.03 8.17
CA SER A 1037 -0.26 -32.04 9.22
C SER A 1037 -1.27 -33.13 8.88
N THR A 1038 -1.36 -34.17 9.71
CA THR A 1038 -2.35 -35.24 9.53
C THR A 1038 -3.21 -35.41 10.78
N VAL A 1039 -4.52 -35.55 10.59
CA VAL A 1039 -5.49 -35.79 11.67
C VAL A 1039 -6.10 -37.17 11.49
N SER A 1040 -6.06 -37.99 12.53
CA SER A 1040 -6.77 -39.29 12.55
C SER A 1040 -8.20 -39.10 13.07
N GLY A 1041 -9.16 -39.79 12.46
CA GLY A 1041 -10.58 -39.66 12.76
C GLY A 1041 -11.44 -40.67 12.00
N SER A 1042 -12.73 -40.40 11.88
CA SER A 1042 -13.66 -41.22 11.10
C SER A 1042 -14.92 -40.44 10.71
N ALA A 1043 -15.62 -40.90 9.66
CA ALA A 1043 -16.83 -40.26 9.14
C ALA A 1043 -17.88 -39.89 10.21
N SER A 1044 -18.10 -40.77 11.20
CA SER A 1044 -19.08 -40.60 12.28
C SER A 1044 -18.49 -40.23 13.65
N GLY A 1045 -17.19 -40.47 13.89
CA GLY A 1045 -16.49 -40.03 15.11
C GLY A 1045 -15.82 -38.66 14.98
N GLY A 1046 -15.81 -38.11 13.76
CA GLY A 1046 -15.20 -36.85 13.38
C GLY A 1046 -13.68 -36.90 13.20
N TRP A 1047 -13.14 -35.78 12.69
CA TRP A 1047 -11.73 -35.42 12.73
C TRP A 1047 -11.59 -34.14 13.57
N THR A 1048 -10.95 -34.24 14.73
CA THR A 1048 -10.84 -33.15 15.71
C THR A 1048 -9.46 -32.51 15.66
N PHE A 1049 -9.41 -31.18 15.61
CA PHE A 1049 -8.18 -30.38 15.72
C PHE A 1049 -8.45 -29.05 16.42
N SER A 1050 -7.40 -28.38 16.88
CA SER A 1050 -7.51 -27.02 17.41
C SER A 1050 -7.05 -26.01 16.37
N LEU A 1051 -7.86 -24.98 16.13
CA LEU A 1051 -7.53 -23.85 15.26
C LEU A 1051 -7.24 -22.63 16.13
N ALA A 1052 -6.03 -22.08 16.03
CA ALA A 1052 -5.62 -20.90 16.77
C ALA A 1052 -6.47 -19.66 16.42
N GLY A 1053 -6.46 -18.65 17.30
CA GLY A 1053 -7.03 -17.34 17.01
C GLY A 1053 -6.23 -16.65 15.90
N TYR A 1054 -6.92 -15.99 14.97
CA TYR A 1054 -6.39 -15.58 13.66
C TYR A 1054 -5.73 -16.76 12.94
N GLY A 1055 -6.55 -17.78 12.65
CA GLY A 1055 -6.13 -19.01 11.97
C GLY A 1055 -7.07 -19.37 10.83
N VAL A 1056 -6.48 -19.88 9.74
CA VAL A 1056 -7.18 -20.47 8.59
C VAL A 1056 -6.77 -21.93 8.48
N ALA A 1057 -7.75 -22.82 8.28
CA ALA A 1057 -7.57 -24.25 8.16
C ALA A 1057 -8.25 -24.79 6.90
N VAL A 1058 -7.59 -25.73 6.22
CA VAL A 1058 -8.17 -26.55 5.16
C VAL A 1058 -7.99 -28.02 5.55
N LEU A 1059 -9.12 -28.71 5.77
CA LEU A 1059 -9.16 -30.14 6.00
C LEU A 1059 -9.52 -30.85 4.69
N THR A 1060 -8.63 -31.72 4.22
CA THR A 1060 -8.83 -32.55 3.01
C THR A 1060 -9.07 -34.01 3.39
N LEU A 1061 -10.22 -34.53 2.96
CA LEU A 1061 -10.75 -35.85 3.29
C LEU A 1061 -10.92 -36.67 2.01
N SER A 1062 -9.90 -37.43 1.63
CA SER A 1062 -9.91 -38.29 0.44
C SER A 1062 -10.54 -39.66 0.72
N PRO A 1063 -11.06 -40.35 -0.32
CA PRO A 1063 -11.42 -41.75 -0.22
C PRO A 1063 -10.24 -42.66 0.17
N SER A 1064 -10.55 -43.82 0.75
CA SER A 1064 -9.64 -44.95 0.81
C SER A 1064 -9.49 -45.57 -0.58
N ALA A 1065 -8.24 -45.77 -1.02
CA ALA A 1065 -7.88 -46.43 -2.27
C ALA A 1065 -8.14 -47.95 -2.25
#